data_AF-A0A812IMC0-F1
#
_entry.id   AF-A0A812IMC0-F1
#
_cell.length_a   1.000
_cell.length_b   1.000
_cell.length_c   1.000
_cell.angle_alpha   90.00
_cell.angle_beta   90.00
_cell.angle_gamma   90.00
#
_symmetry.space_group_name_H-M   'P 1'
#
loop_
_entity.id
_entity.type
_entity.pdbx_description
1 polymer ?
#
loop_
_entity_poly.entity_id
_entity_poly.type
_entity_poly.pdbx_seq_one_letter_code
_entity_poly.pdbx_strand_id
1 'polypeptide(L)'
;MDSAGGAAAPLAHLAMKLANFVAEVPARFPGLLHSGWATFVSFWKTEVPALLKLLASSLAKAKLPLSWKNAQDFTMSDWLDAAPILAALAAASLTPLALLKGSGRKQGMDWSTSWWITRDLLIRGMGLCYFCGFMVSAVQHRALWGSLGLMPVTRHRRRPAPIFDLFDELGLGFGDWQLELVSWLGVAFSVQLMLGQLQSLFVPLFLWAAYLSIVNLQAAFTFNYGWEWLTCEVGFLVIFLCPVLDRRLSTWTPPSRLVLWTVRWCAFRLLLGAGMSKVGRNSSACWRELSCTETHYFTQPIPNPLSWFMHHLPKSFHKMEVGLTFVEQLVLPFAMLVPLRIFRLTAAVLEIGFQMGIVGTGNYAWINFIGALPCVAMVDDGFLLGLTPWPWRQRLQQAVEEASESADLSADPRLVRRTFRRGYLGMRSLVNLLLVLVMVYKSKDPIKELFGPAPWINSYDDWFLMNSQGVFGFINKHRVQIVLKYTHDPEPGGPQAVWNPLDFKCLPGTVDQRPCLMSPYHYRLDWETWIRVTASLEQLWTQKAPAEAYHQHLPDFIQVLVIKILNGDEDAAGLLGVPIQDLYQDGAPPTAVSIDFASYTFTSRSNSTKWWRAKPVAANSFRAYGKGSVPKLREDEVRKSPRWRHWILGVSVVSSLMLLELGVLQGFARGWNLLGGSAAFMLVFAVVLASDYPPAFTSLCMVSQLLHPLVAEGLGVASSQRLAYALAFRISAGAAGLNVCLAWYRRHARLAAVLLLAVAWITTRIAEPTAMA
;
A
#
# COMPACT_ATOMS: atom_id res chain seq x y z
N MET A 1 -46.54 11.84 22.93
CA MET A 1 -45.18 12.29 23.29
C MET A 1 -44.87 13.51 22.42
N ASP A 2 -45.62 14.60 22.64
CA ASP A 2 -45.60 15.81 21.79
C ASP A 2 -45.37 17.07 22.62
N SER A 3 -44.32 17.07 23.45
CA SER A 3 -43.87 18.29 24.13
C SER A 3 -42.39 18.50 23.87
N ALA A 4 -42.03 19.74 23.55
CA ALA A 4 -40.73 20.24 23.08
C ALA A 4 -39.51 20.05 24.03
N GLY A 5 -39.54 19.07 24.92
CA GLY A 5 -38.38 18.52 25.62
C GLY A 5 -38.02 17.16 25.02
N GLY A 6 -37.03 17.12 24.14
CA GLY A 6 -36.65 15.93 23.37
C GLY A 6 -36.40 14.67 24.23
N ALA A 7 -36.64 13.49 23.64
CA ALA A 7 -36.50 12.16 24.24
C ALA A 7 -35.13 11.83 24.88
N ALA A 8 -34.15 12.71 24.68
CA ALA A 8 -32.82 12.71 25.30
C ALA A 8 -32.85 12.60 26.83
N ALA A 9 -33.68 13.37 27.53
CA ALA A 9 -33.71 13.38 28.99
C ALA A 9 -34.28 12.09 29.62
N PRO A 10 -35.42 11.55 29.14
CA PRO A 10 -35.91 10.23 29.57
C PRO A 10 -34.94 9.09 29.28
N LEU A 11 -34.30 9.09 28.11
CA LEU A 11 -33.32 8.07 27.70
C LEU A 11 -32.02 8.16 28.52
N ALA A 12 -31.54 9.37 28.84
CA ALA A 12 -30.40 9.57 29.73
C ALA A 12 -30.70 9.07 31.14
N HIS A 13 -31.90 9.33 31.67
CA HIS A 13 -32.32 8.84 32.98
C HIS A 13 -32.44 7.30 33.01
N LEU A 14 -32.98 6.70 31.95
CA LEU A 14 -33.07 5.25 31.79
C LEU A 14 -31.68 4.61 31.70
N ALA A 15 -30.76 5.19 30.92
CA ALA A 15 -29.39 4.71 30.79
C ALA A 15 -28.63 4.78 32.12
N MET A 16 -28.80 5.85 32.92
CA MET A 16 -28.23 5.92 34.27
C MET A 16 -28.80 4.85 35.22
N LYS A 17 -30.12 4.62 35.19
CA LYS A 17 -30.74 3.55 35.99
C LYS A 17 -30.25 2.18 35.57
N LEU A 18 -30.12 1.92 34.27
CA LEU A 18 -29.53 0.71 33.74
C LEU A 18 -28.07 0.56 34.16
N ALA A 19 -27.28 1.63 34.15
CA ALA A 19 -25.87 1.60 34.55
C ALA A 19 -25.71 1.10 36.00
N ASN A 20 -26.55 1.60 36.90
CA ASN A 20 -26.54 1.21 38.31
C ASN A 20 -27.05 -0.23 38.49
N PHE A 21 -28.14 -0.59 37.80
CA PHE A 21 -28.68 -1.96 37.85
C PHE A 21 -27.67 -3.00 37.33
N VAL A 22 -27.06 -2.73 36.17
CA VAL A 22 -26.10 -3.62 35.51
C VAL A 22 -24.84 -3.83 36.34
N ALA A 23 -24.39 -2.79 37.07
CA ALA A 23 -23.26 -2.89 37.99
C ALA A 23 -23.51 -3.87 39.16
N GLU A 24 -24.77 -4.03 39.58
CA GLU A 24 -25.16 -4.92 40.69
C GLU A 24 -25.39 -6.38 40.26
N VAL A 25 -25.71 -6.65 38.98
CA VAL A 25 -26.07 -7.99 38.48
C VAL A 25 -25.03 -9.07 38.83
N PRO A 26 -23.71 -8.84 38.67
CA PRO A 26 -22.70 -9.86 38.99
C PRO A 26 -22.58 -10.19 40.49
N ALA A 27 -23.03 -9.30 41.39
CA ALA A 27 -23.07 -9.57 42.82
C ALA A 27 -24.27 -10.45 43.21
N ARG A 28 -25.33 -10.47 42.38
CA ARG A 28 -26.55 -11.27 42.62
C ARG A 28 -26.50 -12.70 42.07
N PHE A 29 -25.55 -13.01 41.17
CA PHE A 29 -25.43 -14.33 40.54
C PHE A 29 -23.98 -14.88 40.56
N PRO A 30 -23.47 -15.30 41.74
CA PRO A 30 -22.09 -15.76 41.90
C PRO A 30 -21.74 -17.02 41.10
N GLY A 31 -22.72 -17.84 40.69
CA GLY A 31 -22.50 -19.05 39.88
C GLY A 31 -21.98 -18.83 38.46
N LEU A 32 -22.14 -17.62 37.89
CA LEU A 32 -21.61 -17.24 36.57
C LEU A 32 -20.08 -17.08 36.53
N LEU A 33 -19.41 -17.10 37.69
CA LEU A 33 -17.96 -16.89 37.81
C LEU A 33 -17.12 -18.15 37.53
N HIS A 34 -17.72 -19.34 37.43
CA HIS A 34 -16.97 -20.60 37.52
C HIS A 34 -16.53 -21.27 36.20
N SER A 35 -16.89 -20.76 35.03
CA SER A 35 -16.32 -21.27 33.76
C SER A 35 -16.50 -20.25 32.64
N GLY A 36 -15.51 -20.10 31.74
CA GLY A 36 -15.61 -19.40 30.45
C GLY A 36 -15.88 -17.88 30.42
N TRP A 37 -16.58 -17.32 31.41
CA TRP A 37 -17.24 -16.00 31.35
C TRP A 37 -16.51 -14.88 32.11
N ALA A 38 -15.30 -15.10 32.63
CA ALA A 38 -14.60 -14.11 33.47
C ALA A 38 -14.30 -12.77 32.75
N THR A 39 -13.98 -12.82 31.45
CA THR A 39 -13.76 -11.62 30.62
C THR A 39 -15.07 -10.86 30.38
N PHE A 40 -16.16 -11.60 30.15
CA PHE A 40 -17.51 -11.05 30.04
C PHE A 40 -17.94 -10.41 31.36
N VAL A 41 -17.74 -11.06 32.50
CA VAL A 41 -18.08 -10.52 33.83
C VAL A 41 -17.21 -9.30 34.18
N SER A 42 -15.93 -9.29 33.80
CA SER A 42 -15.06 -8.11 33.98
C SER A 42 -15.56 -6.94 33.14
N PHE A 43 -15.83 -7.16 31.85
CA PHE A 43 -16.43 -6.19 30.95
C PHE A 43 -17.77 -5.67 31.48
N TRP A 44 -18.63 -6.58 31.95
CA TRP A 44 -19.94 -6.27 32.53
C TRP A 44 -19.85 -5.45 33.82
N LYS A 45 -18.80 -5.65 34.62
CA LYS A 45 -18.57 -4.90 35.88
C LYS A 45 -17.98 -3.51 35.67
N THR A 46 -17.03 -3.34 34.75
CA THR A 46 -16.25 -2.10 34.64
C THR A 46 -16.64 -1.26 33.44
N GLU A 47 -16.78 -1.88 32.28
CA GLU A 47 -16.94 -1.18 31.00
C GLU A 47 -18.41 -0.86 30.72
N VAL A 48 -19.35 -1.78 30.98
CA VAL A 48 -20.78 -1.55 30.70
C VAL A 48 -21.39 -0.40 31.53
N PRO A 49 -21.11 -0.28 32.85
CA PRO A 49 -21.60 0.86 33.62
C PRO A 49 -20.95 2.17 33.19
N ALA A 50 -19.67 2.15 32.78
CA ALA A 50 -18.98 3.32 32.25
C ALA A 50 -19.57 3.77 30.90
N LEU A 51 -19.85 2.81 30.00
CA LEU A 51 -20.55 3.00 28.73
C LEU A 51 -21.92 3.64 28.93
N LEU A 52 -22.73 3.10 29.83
CA LEU A 52 -24.08 3.58 30.10
C LEU A 52 -24.08 4.98 30.76
N LYS A 53 -23.10 5.28 31.62
CA LYS A 53 -22.89 6.61 32.20
C LYS A 53 -22.43 7.63 31.15
N LEU A 54 -21.52 7.24 30.26
CA LEU A 54 -21.06 8.08 29.15
C LEU A 54 -22.24 8.36 28.21
N LEU A 55 -22.98 7.32 27.81
CA LEU A 55 -24.17 7.40 26.99
C LEU A 55 -25.21 8.33 27.61
N ALA A 56 -25.48 8.21 28.92
CA ALA A 56 -26.42 9.09 29.60
C ALA A 56 -25.97 10.56 29.63
N SER A 57 -24.68 10.81 29.87
CA SER A 57 -24.15 12.17 29.91
C SER A 57 -24.15 12.85 28.53
N SER A 58 -23.97 12.07 27.47
CA SER A 58 -24.00 12.55 26.09
C SER A 58 -25.43 12.69 25.57
N LEU A 59 -26.32 11.74 25.87
CA LEU A 59 -27.76 11.82 25.56
C LEU A 59 -28.39 13.07 26.18
N ALA A 60 -27.98 13.47 27.39
CA ALA A 60 -28.47 14.67 28.04
C ALA A 60 -28.11 15.98 27.32
N LYS A 61 -27.15 15.96 26.38
CA LYS A 61 -26.60 17.17 25.73
C LYS A 61 -26.92 17.29 24.24
N ALA A 62 -27.37 16.22 23.57
CA ALA A 62 -27.50 16.22 22.11
C ALA A 62 -28.95 16.17 21.60
N LYS A 63 -29.17 16.81 20.44
CA LYS A 63 -30.35 16.58 19.60
C LYS A 63 -30.11 15.31 18.78
N LEU A 64 -30.99 14.33 18.87
CA LEU A 64 -30.93 13.10 18.06
C LEU A 64 -32.09 13.07 17.06
N PRO A 65 -31.87 12.67 15.79
CA PRO A 65 -32.93 12.53 14.82
C PRO A 65 -33.76 11.28 15.12
N LEU A 66 -35.04 11.48 15.45
CA LEU A 66 -35.98 10.40 15.82
C LEU A 66 -36.54 9.65 14.60
N SER A 67 -36.30 10.15 13.38
CA SER A 67 -36.71 9.52 12.13
C SER A 67 -35.77 9.94 10.99
N TRP A 68 -35.75 9.17 9.90
CA TRP A 68 -34.98 9.51 8.70
C TRP A 68 -35.38 10.87 8.10
N LYS A 69 -36.65 11.27 8.27
CA LYS A 69 -37.15 12.59 7.83
C LYS A 69 -36.51 13.72 8.64
N ASN A 70 -36.36 13.53 9.96
CA ASN A 70 -35.75 14.53 10.84
C ASN A 70 -34.23 14.60 10.66
N ALA A 71 -33.59 13.51 10.21
CA ALA A 71 -32.16 13.46 9.92
C ALA A 71 -31.76 14.32 8.70
N GLN A 72 -32.70 14.56 7.78
CA GLN A 72 -32.47 15.41 6.60
C GLN A 72 -32.34 16.89 6.94
N ASP A 73 -32.90 17.32 8.08
CA ASP A 73 -32.90 18.72 8.53
C ASP A 73 -31.70 19.05 9.46
N PHE A 74 -30.84 18.07 9.76
CA PHE A 74 -29.68 18.26 10.63
C PHE A 74 -28.55 19.00 9.93
N THR A 75 -28.00 20.02 10.59
CA THR A 75 -26.79 20.71 10.14
C THR A 75 -25.53 19.87 10.43
N MET A 76 -24.40 20.19 9.80
CA MET A 76 -23.13 19.50 10.08
C MET A 76 -22.73 19.58 11.56
N SER A 77 -23.00 20.72 12.23
CA SER A 77 -22.76 20.85 13.66
C SER A 77 -23.63 19.90 14.48
N ASP A 78 -24.90 19.72 14.10
CA ASP A 78 -25.79 18.78 14.79
C ASP A 78 -25.32 17.32 14.58
N TRP A 79 -24.80 16.98 13.40
CA TRP A 79 -24.21 15.67 13.13
C TRP A 79 -22.90 15.43 13.90
N LEU A 80 -22.05 16.44 14.03
CA LEU A 80 -20.81 16.36 14.82
C LEU A 80 -21.11 16.21 16.32
N ASP A 81 -22.17 16.85 16.82
CA ASP A 81 -22.62 16.70 18.21
C ASP A 81 -23.28 15.33 18.47
N ALA A 82 -23.97 14.78 17.47
CA ALA A 82 -24.63 13.47 17.55
C ALA A 82 -23.69 12.28 17.28
N ALA A 83 -22.61 12.46 16.52
CA ALA A 83 -21.69 11.40 16.10
C ALA A 83 -21.11 10.58 17.27
N PRO A 84 -20.62 11.18 18.39
CA PRO A 84 -20.11 10.41 19.52
C PRO A 84 -21.16 9.48 20.15
N ILE A 85 -22.44 9.88 20.11
CA ILE A 85 -23.56 9.14 20.68
C ILE A 85 -23.98 8.00 19.78
N LEU A 86 -24.06 8.24 18.48
CA LEU A 86 -24.34 7.20 17.50
C LEU A 86 -23.22 6.14 17.48
N ALA A 87 -21.96 6.56 17.63
CA ALA A 87 -20.82 5.63 17.79
C ALA A 87 -20.98 4.76 19.05
N ALA A 88 -21.40 5.34 20.17
CA ALA A 88 -21.70 4.62 21.40
C ALA A 88 -22.83 3.59 21.25
N LEU A 89 -23.91 3.95 20.57
CA LEU A 89 -25.05 3.06 20.31
C LEU A 89 -24.71 1.93 19.33
N ALA A 90 -23.95 2.24 18.26
CA ALA A 90 -23.48 1.24 17.30
C ALA A 90 -22.51 0.24 17.96
N ALA A 91 -21.58 0.72 18.78
CA ALA A 91 -20.68 -0.15 19.53
C ALA A 91 -21.45 -1.05 20.52
N ALA A 92 -22.41 -0.49 21.26
CA ALA A 92 -23.23 -1.24 22.22
C ALA A 92 -24.07 -2.35 21.57
N SER A 93 -24.62 -2.12 20.37
CA SER A 93 -25.44 -3.10 19.65
C SER A 93 -24.63 -4.26 19.04
N LEU A 94 -23.37 -4.01 18.66
CA LEU A 94 -22.46 -5.03 18.10
C LEU A 94 -21.70 -5.83 19.17
N THR A 95 -21.75 -5.38 20.43
CA THR A 95 -21.06 -5.96 21.59
C THR A 95 -21.35 -7.45 21.87
N PRO A 96 -22.60 -7.97 21.75
CA PRO A 96 -22.89 -9.37 22.09
C PRO A 96 -22.24 -10.40 21.14
N LEU A 97 -22.00 -10.02 19.88
CA LEU A 97 -21.44 -10.93 18.86
C LEU A 97 -19.92 -11.11 18.99
N ALA A 98 -19.19 -10.08 19.44
CA ALA A 98 -17.74 -10.14 19.64
C ALA A 98 -17.35 -10.92 20.92
N LEU A 99 -18.24 -11.00 21.91
CA LEU A 99 -18.00 -11.66 23.20
C LEU A 99 -18.25 -13.17 23.19
N LEU A 100 -18.90 -13.71 22.15
CA LEU A 100 -19.19 -15.15 22.02
C LEU A 100 -17.97 -16.00 21.56
N LYS A 101 -16.83 -15.37 21.23
CA LYS A 101 -15.58 -16.06 20.87
C LYS A 101 -14.39 -15.54 21.69
N GLY A 102 -14.18 -16.12 22.87
CA GLY A 102 -13.00 -15.81 23.66
C GLY A 102 -12.94 -16.54 25.00
N SER A 103 -12.66 -17.84 24.98
CA SER A 103 -12.39 -18.63 26.18
C SER A 103 -10.92 -18.52 26.62
N GLY A 104 -10.69 -18.35 27.93
CA GLY A 104 -9.47 -18.89 28.58
C GLY A 104 -8.79 -18.03 29.64
N ARG A 105 -9.18 -18.27 30.91
CA ARG A 105 -8.46 -18.21 32.21
C ARG A 105 -7.49 -17.08 32.59
N LYS A 106 -7.71 -16.57 33.82
CA LYS A 106 -6.85 -15.67 34.62
C LYS A 106 -5.88 -16.45 35.52
N GLN A 107 -4.60 -16.10 35.46
CA GLN A 107 -3.67 -15.75 36.54
C GLN A 107 -2.30 -15.55 35.87
N GLY A 108 -1.82 -14.31 35.77
CA GLY A 108 -0.71 -13.92 34.89
C GLY A 108 -0.96 -12.54 34.25
N MET A 109 0.04 -12.03 33.53
CA MET A 109 0.10 -10.71 32.89
C MET A 109 -1.25 -10.22 32.29
N ASP A 110 -1.57 -8.94 32.44
CA ASP A 110 -2.78 -8.36 31.80
C ASP A 110 -2.56 -8.13 30.30
N TRP A 111 -2.80 -9.18 29.53
CA TRP A 111 -2.76 -9.24 28.06
C TRP A 111 -3.61 -8.17 27.36
N SER A 112 -4.57 -7.56 28.06
CA SER A 112 -5.39 -6.47 27.50
C SER A 112 -4.65 -5.13 27.42
N THR A 113 -3.43 -5.07 27.95
CA THR A 113 -2.61 -3.85 28.06
C THR A 113 -1.21 -3.99 27.43
N SER A 114 -0.99 -5.03 26.62
CA SER A 114 0.25 -5.25 25.86
C SER A 114 0.03 -5.15 24.35
N TRP A 115 1.09 -4.76 23.61
CA TRP A 115 1.05 -4.47 22.17
C TRP A 115 2.28 -5.00 21.40
N TRP A 116 2.87 -6.11 21.87
CA TRP A 116 4.05 -6.70 21.23
C TRP A 116 3.74 -7.30 19.86
N ILE A 117 2.62 -8.03 19.76
CA ILE A 117 2.14 -8.62 18.50
C ILE A 117 1.63 -7.50 17.60
N THR A 118 0.89 -6.54 18.16
CA THR A 118 0.42 -5.35 17.42
C THR A 118 1.56 -4.59 16.77
N ARG A 119 2.65 -4.36 17.51
CA ARG A 119 3.85 -3.71 16.98
C ARG A 119 4.45 -4.48 15.80
N ASP A 120 4.59 -5.80 15.96
CA ASP A 120 5.15 -6.66 14.91
C ASP A 120 4.27 -6.65 13.64
N LEU A 121 2.95 -6.74 13.80
CA LEU A 121 1.99 -6.66 12.69
C LEU A 121 2.05 -5.30 11.97
N LEU A 122 2.18 -4.19 12.70
CA LEU A 122 2.33 -2.86 12.09
C LEU A 122 3.60 -2.77 11.24
N ILE A 123 4.73 -3.25 11.76
CA ILE A 123 6.02 -3.23 11.05
C ILE A 123 5.98 -4.12 9.81
N ARG A 124 5.49 -5.36 9.95
CA ARG A 124 5.40 -6.31 8.83
C ARG A 124 4.39 -5.87 7.77
N GLY A 125 3.24 -5.35 8.19
CA GLY A 125 2.22 -4.79 7.32
C GLY A 125 2.72 -3.58 6.53
N MET A 126 3.59 -2.75 7.15
CA MET A 126 4.28 -1.68 6.43
C MET A 126 5.25 -2.25 5.38
N GLY A 127 5.95 -3.34 5.70
CA GLY A 127 6.75 -4.10 4.75
C GLY A 127 5.96 -4.52 3.51
N LEU A 128 4.73 -5.04 3.68
CA LEU A 128 3.84 -5.38 2.55
C LEU A 128 3.49 -4.16 1.68
N CYS A 129 3.17 -3.01 2.30
CA CYS A 129 2.84 -1.79 1.56
C CYS A 129 4.04 -1.26 0.78
N TYR A 130 5.23 -1.23 1.40
CA TYR A 130 6.47 -0.87 0.71
C TYR A 130 6.79 -1.83 -0.42
N PHE A 131 6.62 -3.14 -0.22
CA PHE A 131 6.84 -4.14 -1.26
C PHE A 131 5.98 -3.83 -2.49
N CYS A 132 4.69 -3.52 -2.30
CA CYS A 132 3.81 -3.14 -3.41
C CYS A 132 4.32 -1.89 -4.13
N GLY A 133 4.62 -0.81 -3.39
CA GLY A 133 5.12 0.44 -3.97
C GLY A 133 6.45 0.28 -4.72
N PHE A 134 7.43 -0.41 -4.14
CA PHE A 134 8.73 -0.65 -4.76
C PHE A 134 8.64 -1.61 -5.94
N MET A 135 7.78 -2.64 -5.89
CA MET A 135 7.57 -3.53 -7.04
C MET A 135 6.94 -2.80 -8.23
N VAL A 136 6.07 -1.82 -7.99
CA VAL A 136 5.50 -0.98 -9.05
C VAL A 136 6.61 -0.15 -9.69
N SER A 137 7.44 0.50 -8.87
CA SER A 137 8.62 1.22 -9.37
C SER A 137 9.54 0.27 -10.14
N ALA A 138 10.02 -0.82 -9.53
CA ALA A 138 10.99 -1.75 -10.11
C ALA A 138 10.60 -2.30 -11.49
N VAL A 139 9.32 -2.55 -11.72
CA VAL A 139 8.83 -3.15 -12.98
C VAL A 139 8.39 -2.12 -14.01
N GLN A 140 7.93 -0.94 -13.60
CA GLN A 140 7.28 0.01 -14.53
C GLN A 140 8.04 1.34 -14.70
N HIS A 141 8.96 1.70 -13.79
CA HIS A 141 9.64 3.01 -13.83
C HIS A 141 10.34 3.26 -15.16
N ARG A 142 11.04 2.25 -15.69
CA ARG A 142 11.89 2.36 -16.88
C ARG A 142 11.11 2.81 -18.11
N ALA A 143 9.90 2.26 -18.28
CA ALA A 143 9.01 2.59 -19.38
C ALA A 143 8.19 3.85 -19.10
N LEU A 144 7.86 4.15 -17.84
CA LEU A 144 6.99 5.26 -17.50
C LEU A 144 7.74 6.59 -17.32
N TRP A 145 8.74 6.63 -16.43
CA TRP A 145 9.39 7.89 -16.02
C TRP A 145 10.93 7.83 -15.98
N GLY A 146 11.54 6.79 -16.53
CA GLY A 146 12.97 6.77 -16.85
C GLY A 146 13.33 7.82 -17.91
N SER A 147 14.61 8.05 -18.15
CA SER A 147 15.13 9.03 -19.12
C SER A 147 14.56 8.90 -20.54
N LEU A 148 14.18 7.68 -20.94
CA LEU A 148 13.51 7.37 -22.21
C LEU A 148 12.08 6.84 -22.00
N GLY A 149 11.46 7.11 -20.85
CA GLY A 149 10.09 6.68 -20.55
C GLY A 149 9.04 7.51 -21.27
N LEU A 150 7.76 7.25 -20.96
CA LEU A 150 6.63 8.02 -21.48
C LEU A 150 6.66 9.48 -21.05
N MET A 151 7.09 9.76 -19.82
CA MET A 151 7.33 11.11 -19.30
C MET A 151 8.66 11.14 -18.54
N PRO A 152 9.77 11.42 -19.25
CA PRO A 152 11.10 11.43 -18.65
C PRO A 152 11.22 12.43 -17.50
N VAL A 153 11.76 11.96 -16.38
CA VAL A 153 12.01 12.85 -15.24
C VAL A 153 13.28 13.64 -15.46
N THR A 154 13.12 14.96 -15.51
CA THR A 154 14.23 15.89 -15.35
C THR A 154 14.37 16.22 -13.87
N ARG A 155 15.49 15.83 -13.27
CA ARG A 155 15.75 16.09 -11.84
C ARG A 155 15.86 17.60 -11.62
N HIS A 156 14.74 18.22 -11.23
CA HIS A 156 14.72 19.56 -10.69
C HIS A 156 14.83 19.44 -9.16
N ARG A 157 15.84 20.05 -8.54
CA ARG A 157 16.14 20.02 -7.08
C ARG A 157 15.05 20.64 -6.18
N ARG A 158 13.78 20.63 -6.58
CA ARG A 158 12.70 21.31 -5.86
C ARG A 158 12.15 20.52 -4.68
N ARG A 159 12.31 19.19 -4.66
CA ARG A 159 11.77 18.31 -3.61
C ARG A 159 12.86 17.39 -3.03
N PRO A 160 12.80 17.05 -1.73
CA PRO A 160 13.78 16.21 -1.07
C PRO A 160 13.73 14.80 -1.64
N ALA A 161 14.90 14.30 -2.04
CA ALA A 161 15.05 12.94 -2.53
C ALA A 161 16.31 12.33 -1.91
N PRO A 162 16.31 12.05 -0.58
CA PRO A 162 17.51 11.81 0.21
C PRO A 162 18.46 10.74 -0.37
N ILE A 163 17.94 9.66 -0.94
CA ILE A 163 18.78 8.61 -1.56
C ILE A 163 19.45 9.10 -2.85
N PHE A 164 18.72 9.83 -3.70
CA PHE A 164 19.27 10.38 -4.93
C PHE A 164 20.13 11.61 -4.65
N ASP A 165 19.85 12.38 -3.60
CA ASP A 165 20.68 13.50 -3.12
C ASP A 165 22.03 12.96 -2.65
N LEU A 166 22.03 11.86 -1.88
CA LEU A 166 23.26 11.16 -1.52
C LEU A 166 24.05 10.68 -2.74
N PHE A 167 23.41 10.14 -3.79
CA PHE A 167 24.13 9.76 -5.00
C PHE A 167 24.78 10.95 -5.71
N ASP A 168 24.11 12.11 -5.75
CA ASP A 168 24.70 13.34 -6.31
C ASP A 168 25.90 13.81 -5.47
N GLU A 169 25.78 13.80 -4.15
CA GLU A 169 26.86 14.19 -3.22
C GLU A 169 28.08 13.26 -3.33
N LEU A 170 27.86 11.98 -3.61
CA LEU A 170 28.92 11.00 -3.87
C LEU A 170 29.51 11.10 -5.29
N GLY A 171 29.06 12.05 -6.11
CA GLY A 171 29.53 12.24 -7.49
C GLY A 171 29.06 11.18 -8.48
N LEU A 172 28.05 10.37 -8.11
CA LEU A 172 27.47 9.33 -8.98
C LEU A 172 26.38 9.89 -9.90
N GLY A 173 25.84 11.06 -9.57
CA GLY A 173 24.75 11.70 -10.31
C GLY A 173 23.44 10.93 -10.24
N PHE A 174 22.48 11.33 -11.08
CA PHE A 174 21.20 10.66 -11.26
C PHE A 174 21.10 10.01 -12.65
N GLY A 175 20.62 8.77 -12.67
CA GLY A 175 20.34 8.01 -13.89
C GLY A 175 19.33 6.88 -13.60
N ASP A 176 18.85 6.25 -14.68
CA ASP A 176 17.83 5.20 -14.59
C ASP A 176 18.31 3.99 -13.76
N TRP A 177 19.60 3.68 -13.79
CA TRP A 177 20.16 2.55 -13.03
C TRP A 177 20.11 2.76 -11.52
N GLN A 178 20.30 4.00 -11.03
CA GLN A 178 20.17 4.30 -9.60
C GLN A 178 18.73 4.09 -9.15
N LEU A 179 17.76 4.55 -9.95
CA LEU A 179 16.34 4.37 -9.66
C LEU A 179 15.96 2.88 -9.64
N GLU A 180 16.48 2.11 -10.58
CA GLU A 180 16.26 0.67 -10.64
C GLU A 180 16.89 -0.06 -9.44
N LEU A 181 18.13 0.26 -9.11
CA LEU A 181 18.84 -0.29 -7.96
C LEU A 181 18.07 0.01 -6.67
N VAL A 182 17.67 1.27 -6.45
CA VAL A 182 16.89 1.68 -5.27
C VAL A 182 15.55 0.96 -5.23
N SER A 183 14.88 0.77 -6.38
CA SER A 183 13.62 0.06 -6.44
C SER A 183 13.77 -1.41 -6.03
N TRP A 184 14.75 -2.12 -6.58
CA TRP A 184 14.99 -3.53 -6.22
C TRP A 184 15.54 -3.73 -4.81
N LEU A 185 16.36 -2.81 -4.30
CA LEU A 185 16.75 -2.80 -2.88
C LEU A 185 15.54 -2.54 -1.98
N GLY A 186 14.62 -1.66 -2.38
CA GLY A 186 13.36 -1.45 -1.70
C GLY A 186 12.50 -2.72 -1.65
N VAL A 187 12.41 -3.46 -2.76
CA VAL A 187 11.78 -4.80 -2.81
C VAL A 187 12.47 -5.77 -1.84
N ALA A 188 13.80 -5.81 -1.85
CA ALA A 188 14.60 -6.67 -1.00
C ALA A 188 14.28 -6.43 0.49
N PHE A 189 14.48 -5.19 0.94
CA PHE A 189 14.34 -4.82 2.34
C PHE A 189 12.89 -4.84 2.82
N SER A 190 11.91 -4.58 1.94
CA SER A 190 10.49 -4.69 2.28
C SER A 190 10.06 -6.13 2.53
N VAL A 191 10.56 -7.10 1.75
CA VAL A 191 10.36 -8.54 2.02
C VAL A 191 10.99 -8.93 3.36
N GLN A 192 12.21 -8.47 3.64
CA GLN A 192 12.88 -8.73 4.92
C GLN A 192 12.11 -8.16 6.13
N LEU A 193 11.53 -6.96 5.98
CA LEU A 193 10.70 -6.33 6.99
C LEU A 193 9.37 -7.10 7.18
N MET A 194 8.74 -7.53 6.08
CA MET A 194 7.50 -8.30 6.07
C MET A 194 7.65 -9.68 6.73
N LEU A 195 8.78 -10.36 6.50
CA LEU A 195 9.10 -11.65 7.12
C LEU A 195 9.53 -11.52 8.60
N GLY A 196 9.74 -10.30 9.10
CA GLY A 196 10.21 -10.03 10.46
C GLY A 196 11.68 -10.42 10.67
N GLN A 197 12.46 -10.49 9.60
CA GLN A 197 13.87 -10.90 9.63
C GLN A 197 14.79 -9.72 9.99
N LEU A 198 14.52 -8.55 9.40
CA LEU A 198 15.25 -7.30 9.66
C LEU A 198 14.26 -6.21 10.09
N GLN A 199 14.23 -5.92 11.38
CA GLN A 199 13.33 -4.95 12.00
C GLN A 199 14.09 -3.89 12.83
N SER A 200 15.41 -3.78 12.64
CA SER A 200 16.18 -2.66 13.18
C SER A 200 15.72 -1.35 12.55
N LEU A 201 15.87 -0.22 13.27
CA LEU A 201 15.44 1.12 12.83
C LEU A 201 15.97 1.51 11.44
N PHE A 202 17.16 1.05 11.08
CA PHE A 202 17.81 1.39 9.82
C PHE A 202 17.07 0.88 8.59
N VAL A 203 16.40 -0.28 8.68
CA VAL A 203 15.67 -0.86 7.54
C VAL A 203 14.42 -0.07 7.16
N PRO A 204 13.44 0.18 8.06
CA PRO A 204 12.30 1.03 7.74
C PRO A 204 12.72 2.49 7.47
N LEU A 205 13.81 2.99 8.06
CA LEU A 205 14.35 4.31 7.73
C LEU A 205 14.87 4.36 6.28
N PHE A 206 15.64 3.37 5.85
CA PHE A 206 16.07 3.25 4.46
C PHE A 206 14.87 3.12 3.52
N LEU A 207 13.93 2.23 3.82
CA LEU A 207 12.72 2.04 3.01
C LEU A 207 11.90 3.33 2.90
N TRP A 208 11.75 4.07 4.00
CA TRP A 208 11.09 5.36 4.01
C TRP A 208 11.81 6.39 3.15
N ALA A 209 13.12 6.56 3.33
CA ALA A 209 13.92 7.52 2.57
C ALA A 209 13.92 7.19 1.06
N ALA A 210 14.09 5.91 0.71
CA ALA A 210 14.05 5.42 -0.66
C ALA A 210 12.67 5.60 -1.30
N TYR A 211 11.60 5.31 -0.56
CA TYR A 211 10.25 5.46 -1.08
C TYR A 211 9.88 6.93 -1.25
N LEU A 212 10.23 7.79 -0.29
CA LEU A 212 10.07 9.24 -0.40
C LEU A 212 10.81 9.81 -1.62
N SER A 213 12.07 9.38 -1.83
CA SER A 213 12.85 9.73 -3.02
C SER A 213 12.13 9.39 -4.32
N ILE A 214 11.54 8.19 -4.42
CA ILE A 214 10.78 7.76 -5.61
C ILE A 214 9.50 8.59 -5.77
N VAL A 215 8.73 8.79 -4.70
CA VAL A 215 7.47 9.56 -4.71
C VAL A 215 7.70 10.99 -5.17
N ASN A 216 8.76 11.66 -4.66
CA ASN A 216 9.08 13.01 -5.07
C ASN A 216 9.62 13.09 -6.51
N LEU A 217 10.34 12.07 -6.97
CA LEU A 217 10.83 11.98 -8.35
C LEU A 217 9.67 11.81 -9.35
N GLN A 218 8.74 10.91 -9.06
CA GLN A 218 7.61 10.60 -9.96
C GLN A 218 6.49 11.64 -9.92
N ALA A 219 6.49 12.57 -8.96
CA ALA A 219 5.47 13.62 -8.85
C ALA A 219 5.41 14.54 -10.08
N ALA A 220 6.43 14.53 -10.95
CA ALA A 220 6.40 15.16 -12.27
C ALA A 220 5.44 14.45 -13.26
N PHE A 221 5.29 13.13 -13.13
CA PHE A 221 4.47 12.29 -14.01
C PHE A 221 3.09 12.00 -13.43
N THR A 222 3.04 11.57 -12.16
CA THR A 222 1.81 11.06 -11.56
C THR A 222 1.07 12.10 -10.76
N PHE A 223 -0.24 11.96 -10.74
CA PHE A 223 -1.15 12.77 -9.94
C PHE A 223 -0.97 12.50 -8.44
N ASN A 224 0.17 12.86 -7.84
CA ASN A 224 0.36 13.07 -6.40
C ASN A 224 -0.53 12.16 -5.52
N TYR A 225 -0.39 10.84 -5.71
CA TYR A 225 -1.40 9.90 -5.24
C TYR A 225 -1.46 9.88 -3.71
N GLY A 226 -2.65 10.05 -3.17
CA GLY A 226 -2.88 10.17 -1.73
C GLY A 226 -2.34 9.04 -0.87
N TRP A 227 -2.44 7.82 -1.38
CA TRP A 227 -1.99 6.63 -0.67
C TRP A 227 -0.47 6.52 -0.62
N GLU A 228 0.25 7.15 -1.54
CA GLU A 228 1.72 7.20 -1.50
C GLU A 228 2.20 8.17 -0.43
N TRP A 229 1.52 9.32 -0.30
CA TRP A 229 1.73 10.24 0.82
C TRP A 229 1.43 9.58 2.16
N LEU A 230 0.33 8.83 2.23
CA LEU A 230 -0.01 8.05 3.42
C LEU A 230 1.03 6.96 3.70
N THR A 231 1.59 6.33 2.66
CA THR A 231 2.67 5.34 2.79
C THR A 231 3.93 6.00 3.37
N CYS A 232 4.29 7.21 2.93
CA CYS A 232 5.39 7.99 3.52
C CYS A 232 5.11 8.36 4.98
N GLU A 233 3.89 8.77 5.30
CA GLU A 233 3.49 9.18 6.65
C GLU A 233 3.49 8.01 7.64
N VAL A 234 2.78 6.93 7.33
CA VAL A 234 2.71 5.73 8.17
C VAL A 234 4.09 5.07 8.25
N GLY A 235 4.81 5.02 7.12
CA GLY A 235 6.17 4.55 7.04
C GLY A 235 7.12 5.27 8.00
N PHE A 236 7.01 6.60 8.11
CA PHE A 236 7.76 7.40 9.07
C PHE A 236 7.42 7.04 10.51
N LEU A 237 6.14 6.88 10.85
CA LEU A 237 5.69 6.54 12.20
C LEU A 237 6.19 5.16 12.64
N VAL A 238 6.23 4.17 11.73
CA VAL A 238 6.70 2.81 12.01
C VAL A 238 8.17 2.76 12.41
N ILE A 239 9.01 3.70 11.95
CA ILE A 239 10.45 3.76 12.32
C ILE A 239 10.62 3.81 13.85
N PHE A 240 9.76 4.56 14.54
CA PHE A 240 9.82 4.75 16.00
C PHE A 240 9.29 3.56 16.81
N LEU A 241 8.70 2.55 16.13
CA LEU A 241 8.34 1.27 16.74
C LEU A 241 9.52 0.29 16.78
N CYS A 242 10.54 0.47 15.95
CA CYS A 242 11.68 -0.43 15.85
C CYS A 242 12.76 -0.19 16.92
N PRO A 243 13.52 -1.21 17.34
CA PRO A 243 14.76 -1.04 18.11
C PRO A 243 15.85 -0.42 17.23
N VAL A 244 16.84 0.25 17.84
CA VAL A 244 17.90 0.93 17.05
C VAL A 244 18.88 -0.08 16.46
N LEU A 245 19.49 -0.92 17.31
CA LEU A 245 20.61 -1.79 16.92
C LEU A 245 20.21 -3.25 16.71
N ASP A 246 19.13 -3.71 17.36
CA ASP A 246 18.76 -5.12 17.32
C ASP A 246 18.19 -5.50 15.95
N ARG A 247 18.76 -6.56 15.36
CA ARG A 247 18.37 -7.08 14.04
C ARG A 247 16.88 -7.43 13.96
N ARG A 248 16.38 -8.07 15.01
CA ARG A 248 14.95 -8.43 15.18
C ARG A 248 14.36 -7.60 16.30
N LEU A 249 13.03 -7.56 16.37
CA LEU A 249 12.35 -6.90 17.48
C LEU A 249 12.88 -7.41 18.83
N SER A 250 13.56 -6.50 19.52
CA SER A 250 14.20 -6.76 20.79
C SER A 250 13.18 -6.95 21.90
N THR A 251 13.36 -8.00 22.71
CA THR A 251 12.60 -8.27 23.92
C THR A 251 12.84 -7.20 24.99
N TRP A 252 13.96 -6.48 24.94
CA TRP A 252 14.32 -5.47 25.95
C TRP A 252 13.69 -4.09 25.69
N THR A 253 13.05 -3.89 24.53
CA THR A 253 12.44 -2.62 24.12
C THR A 253 10.91 -2.73 24.06
N PRO A 254 10.17 -2.18 25.05
CA PRO A 254 8.72 -2.27 25.03
C PRO A 254 8.10 -1.41 23.91
N PRO A 255 6.95 -1.81 23.35
CA PRO A 255 6.18 -1.00 22.40
C PRO A 255 5.83 0.38 22.99
N SER A 256 6.07 1.44 22.21
CA SER A 256 5.79 2.80 22.66
C SER A 256 4.30 3.14 22.51
N ARG A 257 3.62 3.37 23.64
CA ARG A 257 2.22 3.80 23.66
C ARG A 257 2.01 5.15 22.97
N LEU A 258 3.00 6.05 23.06
CA LEU A 258 2.97 7.36 22.40
C LEU A 258 2.95 7.21 20.87
N VAL A 259 3.81 6.34 20.33
CA VAL A 259 3.87 6.08 18.88
C VAL A 259 2.61 5.36 18.41
N LEU A 260 2.09 4.40 19.18
CA LEU A 260 0.80 3.78 18.85
C LEU A 260 -0.34 4.80 18.81
N TRP A 261 -0.30 5.82 19.67
CA TRP A 261 -1.30 6.90 19.66
C TRP A 261 -1.16 7.80 18.42
N THR A 262 0.05 8.13 17.97
CA THR A 262 0.23 8.89 16.72
C THR A 262 -0.25 8.11 15.49
N VAL A 263 -0.06 6.78 15.48
CA VAL A 263 -0.63 5.90 14.44
C VAL A 263 -2.16 5.88 14.50
N ARG A 264 -2.77 5.82 15.69
CA ARG A 264 -4.24 5.93 15.84
C ARG A 264 -4.76 7.29 15.38
N TRP A 265 -4.03 8.37 15.66
CA TRP A 265 -4.36 9.71 15.17
C TRP A 265 -4.32 9.78 13.63
N CYS A 266 -3.36 9.08 12.99
CA CYS A 266 -3.33 8.92 11.55
C CYS A 266 -4.58 8.21 11.01
N ALA A 267 -4.97 7.08 11.64
CA ALA A 267 -6.22 6.37 11.30
C ALA A 267 -7.44 7.28 11.41
N PHE A 268 -7.59 7.97 12.55
CA PHE A 268 -8.70 8.90 12.78
C PHE A 268 -8.82 9.96 11.69
N ARG A 269 -7.72 10.65 11.37
CA ARG A 269 -7.73 11.71 10.35
C ARG A 269 -7.98 11.19 8.95
N LEU A 270 -7.42 10.03 8.61
CA LEU A 270 -7.63 9.40 7.31
C LEU A 270 -9.12 9.17 7.06
N LEU A 271 -9.80 8.58 8.03
CA LEU A 271 -11.18 8.13 7.89
C LEU A 271 -12.15 9.28 7.97
N LEU A 272 -11.94 10.16 8.95
CA LEU A 272 -12.74 11.37 9.06
C LEU A 272 -12.54 12.26 7.83
N GLY A 273 -11.32 12.37 7.30
CA GLY A 273 -11.06 13.09 6.04
C GLY A 273 -11.81 12.50 4.85
N ALA A 274 -11.78 11.17 4.70
CA ALA A 274 -12.50 10.47 3.64
C ALA A 274 -14.01 10.71 3.75
N GLY A 275 -14.58 10.66 4.97
CA GLY A 275 -15.98 10.94 5.22
C GLY A 275 -16.37 12.40 4.96
N MET A 276 -15.57 13.34 5.48
CA MET A 276 -15.81 14.78 5.35
C MET A 276 -15.79 15.23 3.89
N SER A 277 -14.97 14.61 3.04
CA SER A 277 -14.98 14.90 1.59
C SER A 277 -16.31 14.54 0.90
N LYS A 278 -17.09 13.60 1.45
CA LYS A 278 -18.38 13.14 0.90
C LYS A 278 -19.55 14.02 1.30
N VAL A 279 -19.39 14.78 2.38
CA VAL A 279 -20.37 15.76 2.87
C VAL A 279 -19.97 17.21 2.56
N GLY A 280 -18.75 17.42 2.05
CA GLY A 280 -18.26 18.72 1.61
C GLY A 280 -19.09 19.35 0.49
N ARG A 281 -18.97 20.68 0.32
CA ARG A 281 -19.75 21.47 -0.65
C ARG A 281 -19.60 20.97 -2.09
N ASN A 282 -18.40 20.53 -2.46
CA ASN A 282 -18.05 20.04 -3.80
C ASN A 282 -18.22 18.53 -3.98
N SER A 283 -18.84 17.84 -3.02
CA SER A 283 -19.13 16.41 -3.14
C SER A 283 -20.16 16.13 -4.26
N SER A 284 -20.07 14.95 -4.87
CA SER A 284 -21.06 14.50 -5.85
C SER A 284 -22.46 14.43 -5.23
N ALA A 285 -23.48 14.88 -5.95
CA ALA A 285 -24.87 14.86 -5.49
C ALA A 285 -25.37 13.46 -5.08
N CYS A 286 -24.80 12.40 -5.67
CA CYS A 286 -25.14 11.02 -5.35
C CYS A 286 -24.93 10.65 -3.86
N TRP A 287 -24.06 11.36 -3.13
CA TRP A 287 -23.83 11.11 -1.70
C TRP A 287 -25.07 11.49 -0.89
N ARG A 288 -25.71 12.61 -1.24
CA ARG A 288 -26.96 13.07 -0.62
C ARG A 288 -28.16 12.22 -1.03
N GLU A 289 -28.12 11.66 -2.23
CA GLU A 289 -29.15 10.77 -2.78
C GLU A 289 -28.99 9.30 -2.34
N LEU A 290 -27.89 8.95 -1.66
CA LEU A 290 -27.50 7.58 -1.32
C LEU A 290 -27.38 6.65 -2.54
N SER A 291 -26.95 7.19 -3.68
CA SER A 291 -26.93 6.48 -4.97
C SER A 291 -25.52 6.26 -5.53
N CYS A 292 -24.45 6.71 -4.86
CA CYS A 292 -23.11 6.68 -5.43
C CYS A 292 -22.62 5.28 -5.82
N THR A 293 -22.95 4.24 -5.04
CA THR A 293 -22.50 2.88 -5.36
C THR A 293 -23.28 2.23 -6.52
N GLU A 294 -24.39 2.82 -6.97
CA GLU A 294 -25.12 2.32 -8.16
C GLU A 294 -24.25 2.41 -9.42
N THR A 295 -23.45 3.47 -9.57
CA THR A 295 -22.55 3.65 -10.73
C THR A 295 -21.10 3.37 -10.42
N HIS A 296 -20.68 3.51 -9.15
CA HIS A 296 -19.27 3.39 -8.78
C HIS A 296 -18.64 2.06 -9.21
N TYR A 297 -19.37 0.95 -9.18
CA TYR A 297 -18.81 -0.36 -9.50
C TYR A 297 -18.20 -0.49 -10.90
N PHE A 298 -18.72 0.23 -11.90
CA PHE A 298 -18.11 0.24 -13.24
C PHE A 298 -17.28 1.51 -13.50
N THR A 299 -17.48 2.60 -12.76
CA THR A 299 -16.71 3.84 -12.91
C THR A 299 -15.45 3.93 -12.04
N GLN A 300 -15.33 3.09 -11.01
CA GLN A 300 -14.14 2.97 -10.15
C GLN A 300 -12.86 2.68 -10.96
N PRO A 301 -11.65 2.87 -10.38
CA PRO A 301 -10.39 2.83 -11.12
C PRO A 301 -10.25 1.61 -12.01
N ILE A 302 -10.07 0.44 -11.39
CA ILE A 302 -9.95 -0.84 -12.08
C ILE A 302 -10.95 -1.81 -11.45
N PRO A 303 -12.12 -2.00 -12.08
CA PRO A 303 -13.10 -2.95 -11.61
C PRO A 303 -12.56 -4.38 -11.62
N ASN A 304 -13.08 -5.20 -10.70
CA ASN A 304 -12.75 -6.62 -10.61
C ASN A 304 -14.01 -7.46 -10.94
N PRO A 305 -13.89 -8.81 -11.03
CA PRO A 305 -15.06 -9.64 -11.34
C PRO A 305 -16.21 -9.49 -10.35
N LEU A 306 -15.91 -9.28 -9.06
CA LEU A 306 -16.92 -9.12 -8.03
C LEU A 306 -17.70 -7.81 -8.21
N SER A 307 -17.06 -6.75 -8.71
CA SER A 307 -17.70 -5.47 -9.01
C SER A 307 -18.91 -5.62 -9.92
N TRP A 308 -18.84 -6.49 -10.93
CA TRP A 308 -19.96 -6.76 -11.83
C TRP A 308 -21.14 -7.36 -11.08
N PHE A 309 -20.89 -8.32 -10.17
CA PHE A 309 -21.96 -8.92 -9.37
C PHE A 309 -22.56 -7.91 -8.39
N MET A 310 -21.72 -7.10 -7.74
CA MET A 310 -22.16 -6.08 -6.80
C MET A 310 -23.01 -5.00 -7.48
N HIS A 311 -22.65 -4.58 -8.70
CA HIS A 311 -23.44 -3.62 -9.49
C HIS A 311 -24.88 -4.07 -9.75
N HIS A 312 -25.13 -5.39 -9.76
CA HIS A 312 -26.46 -5.96 -10.02
C HIS A 312 -27.28 -6.19 -8.75
N LEU A 313 -26.79 -5.75 -7.58
CA LEU A 313 -27.56 -5.83 -6.35
C LEU A 313 -28.71 -4.80 -6.37
N PRO A 314 -29.78 -5.04 -5.57
CA PRO A 314 -30.91 -4.11 -5.52
C PRO A 314 -30.48 -2.72 -5.03
N LYS A 315 -31.17 -1.66 -5.49
CA LYS A 315 -30.91 -0.28 -5.07
C LYS A 315 -30.96 -0.07 -3.55
N SER A 316 -31.76 -0.85 -2.82
CA SER A 316 -31.79 -0.82 -1.35
C SER A 316 -30.45 -1.21 -0.73
N PHE A 317 -29.75 -2.17 -1.34
CA PHE A 317 -28.41 -2.56 -0.93
C PHE A 317 -27.41 -1.42 -1.15
N HIS A 318 -27.46 -0.77 -2.32
CA HIS A 318 -26.60 0.38 -2.61
C HIS A 318 -26.81 1.56 -1.64
N LYS A 319 -28.07 1.87 -1.30
CA LYS A 319 -28.37 2.87 -0.26
C LYS A 319 -27.80 2.49 1.09
N MET A 320 -27.88 1.21 1.47
CA MET A 320 -27.28 0.70 2.70
C MET A 320 -25.76 0.83 2.68
N GLU A 321 -25.09 0.52 1.58
CA GLU A 321 -23.62 0.69 1.44
C GLU A 321 -23.18 2.14 1.66
N VAL A 322 -23.90 3.10 1.07
CA VAL A 322 -23.60 4.52 1.27
C VAL A 322 -23.86 4.93 2.72
N GLY A 323 -24.95 4.46 3.34
CA GLY A 323 -25.22 4.69 4.76
C GLY A 323 -24.12 4.12 5.67
N LEU A 324 -23.67 2.89 5.41
CA LEU A 324 -22.57 2.25 6.13
C LEU A 324 -21.26 3.03 5.97
N THR A 325 -21.00 3.54 4.75
CA THR A 325 -19.83 4.40 4.49
C THR A 325 -19.86 5.67 5.35
N PHE A 326 -21.01 6.31 5.52
CA PHE A 326 -21.11 7.48 6.40
C PHE A 326 -20.89 7.12 7.87
N VAL A 327 -21.47 6.02 8.35
CA VAL A 327 -21.25 5.57 9.73
C VAL A 327 -19.77 5.26 9.96
N GLU A 328 -19.15 4.55 9.04
CA GLU A 328 -17.76 4.13 9.18
C GLU A 328 -16.77 5.30 9.06
N GLN A 329 -17.04 6.29 8.21
CA GLN A 329 -16.09 7.38 7.98
C GLN A 329 -16.37 8.66 8.77
N LEU A 330 -17.59 8.87 9.28
CA LEU A 330 -17.94 10.07 10.06
C LEU A 330 -18.20 9.77 11.53
N VAL A 331 -18.63 8.56 11.88
CA VAL A 331 -19.05 8.23 13.25
C VAL A 331 -18.01 7.35 13.94
N LEU A 332 -17.63 6.23 13.31
CA LEU A 332 -16.65 5.29 13.85
C LEU A 332 -15.28 5.89 14.22
N PRO A 333 -14.73 6.90 13.50
CA PRO A 333 -13.40 7.42 13.83
C PRO A 333 -13.33 7.98 15.25
N PHE A 334 -14.42 8.56 15.76
CA PHE A 334 -14.46 9.06 17.14
C PHE A 334 -14.29 7.95 18.18
N ALA A 335 -14.77 6.73 17.90
CA ALA A 335 -14.55 5.57 18.77
C ALA A 335 -13.06 5.19 18.88
N MET A 336 -12.23 5.55 17.88
CA MET A 336 -10.78 5.30 17.88
C MET A 336 -10.03 6.16 18.91
N LEU A 337 -10.59 7.32 19.26
CA LEU A 337 -10.02 8.25 20.22
C LEU A 337 -10.43 7.93 21.67
N VAL A 338 -11.49 7.13 21.86
CA VAL A 338 -11.97 6.74 23.18
C VAL A 338 -11.00 5.75 23.82
N PRO A 339 -10.50 5.99 25.04
CA PRO A 339 -9.49 5.13 25.69
C PRO A 339 -10.04 3.77 26.15
N LEU A 340 -11.35 3.53 25.99
CA LEU A 340 -12.02 2.31 26.38
C LEU A 340 -11.74 1.18 25.37
N ARG A 341 -11.37 0.00 25.88
CA ARG A 341 -10.91 -1.13 25.06
C ARG A 341 -11.93 -1.55 24.02
N ILE A 342 -13.21 -1.62 24.38
CA ILE A 342 -14.26 -2.11 23.47
C ILE A 342 -14.46 -1.20 22.26
N PHE A 343 -14.46 0.11 22.44
CA PHE A 343 -14.61 1.08 21.36
C PHE A 343 -13.46 0.98 20.38
N ARG A 344 -12.24 0.90 20.91
CA ARG A 344 -11.02 0.75 20.15
C ARG A 344 -11.02 -0.55 19.32
N LEU A 345 -11.37 -1.69 19.92
CA LEU A 345 -11.45 -2.97 19.21
C LEU A 345 -12.58 -3.00 18.17
N THR A 346 -13.74 -2.44 18.50
CA THR A 346 -14.88 -2.36 17.58
C THR A 346 -14.53 -1.53 16.36
N ALA A 347 -13.91 -0.36 16.59
CA ALA A 347 -13.44 0.49 15.50
C ALA A 347 -12.41 -0.22 14.63
N ALA A 348 -11.45 -0.93 15.22
CA ALA A 348 -10.47 -1.71 14.48
C ALA A 348 -11.11 -2.79 13.58
N VAL A 349 -12.02 -3.60 14.13
CA VAL A 349 -12.64 -4.72 13.41
C VAL A 349 -13.53 -4.22 12.28
N LEU A 350 -14.38 -3.23 12.56
CA LEU A 350 -15.30 -2.68 11.56
C LEU A 350 -14.54 -1.99 10.43
N GLU A 351 -13.55 -1.17 10.76
CA GLU A 351 -12.74 -0.44 9.78
C GLU A 351 -11.91 -1.38 8.91
N ILE A 352 -11.14 -2.30 9.52
CA ILE A 352 -10.35 -3.27 8.76
C ILE A 352 -11.26 -4.12 7.88
N GLY A 353 -12.42 -4.56 8.41
CA GLY A 353 -13.42 -5.29 7.64
C GLY A 353 -13.97 -4.49 6.45
N PHE A 354 -14.27 -3.21 6.65
CA PHE A 354 -14.76 -2.32 5.60
C PHE A 354 -13.71 -2.10 4.50
N GLN A 355 -12.47 -1.79 4.86
CA GLN A 355 -11.35 -1.65 3.91
C GLN A 355 -11.15 -2.93 3.09
N MET A 356 -11.21 -4.11 3.73
CA MET A 356 -11.08 -5.38 3.02
C MET A 356 -12.31 -5.69 2.15
N GLY A 357 -13.51 -5.24 2.54
CA GLY A 357 -14.70 -5.27 1.70
C GLY A 357 -14.49 -4.50 0.41
N ILE A 358 -13.96 -3.27 0.49
CA ILE A 358 -13.64 -2.44 -0.69
C ILE A 358 -12.62 -3.14 -1.59
N VAL A 359 -11.55 -3.72 -1.02
CA VAL A 359 -10.56 -4.51 -1.78
C VAL A 359 -11.22 -5.70 -2.48
N GLY A 360 -12.17 -6.36 -1.82
CA GLY A 360 -12.90 -7.47 -2.40
C GLY A 360 -13.71 -7.06 -3.63
N THR A 361 -14.23 -5.83 -3.66
CA THR A 361 -15.16 -5.35 -4.69
C THR A 361 -14.57 -4.44 -5.76
N GLY A 362 -13.26 -4.16 -5.71
CA GLY A 362 -12.55 -3.38 -6.73
C GLY A 362 -11.04 -3.40 -6.53
N ASN A 363 -10.27 -3.08 -7.57
CA ASN A 363 -8.82 -2.96 -7.44
C ASN A 363 -8.44 -1.49 -7.19
N TYR A 364 -8.02 -1.19 -5.96
CA TYR A 364 -7.68 0.16 -5.50
C TYR A 364 -6.17 0.33 -5.22
N ALA A 365 -5.30 -0.35 -5.98
CA ALA A 365 -3.87 -0.48 -5.65
C ALA A 365 -3.71 -1.02 -4.21
N TRP A 366 -2.85 -0.41 -3.39
CA TRP A 366 -2.68 -0.72 -1.97
C TRP A 366 -3.32 0.32 -1.02
N ILE A 367 -4.13 1.28 -1.50
CA ILE A 367 -4.71 2.36 -0.66
C ILE A 367 -5.45 1.82 0.56
N ASN A 368 -6.30 0.81 0.37
CA ASN A 368 -7.10 0.24 1.46
C ASN A 368 -6.23 -0.59 2.41
N PHE A 369 -5.10 -1.14 1.95
CA PHE A 369 -4.15 -1.86 2.80
C PHE A 369 -3.39 -0.88 3.71
N ILE A 370 -2.85 0.20 3.14
CA ILE A 370 -2.19 1.25 3.93
C ILE A 370 -3.20 2.03 4.79
N GLY A 371 -4.47 2.11 4.40
CA GLY A 371 -5.54 2.68 5.21
C GLY A 371 -5.96 1.80 6.39
N ALA A 372 -6.02 0.48 6.20
CA ALA A 372 -6.30 -0.48 7.26
C ALA A 372 -5.13 -0.65 8.25
N LEU A 373 -3.89 -0.43 7.81
CA LEU A 373 -2.70 -0.70 8.62
C LEU A 373 -2.64 0.12 9.92
N PRO A 374 -2.84 1.46 9.93
CA PRO A 374 -2.94 2.24 11.16
C PRO A 374 -4.00 1.74 12.14
N CYS A 375 -5.07 1.12 11.64
CA CYS A 375 -6.15 0.59 12.46
C CYS A 375 -5.70 -0.62 13.30
N VAL A 376 -4.62 -1.29 12.92
CA VAL A 376 -4.01 -2.35 13.74
C VAL A 376 -3.52 -1.81 15.09
N ALA A 377 -3.12 -0.53 15.17
CA ALA A 377 -2.67 0.08 16.43
C ALA A 377 -3.75 0.14 17.52
N MET A 378 -5.02 -0.09 17.16
CA MET A 378 -6.15 -0.19 18.07
C MET A 378 -6.27 -1.56 18.74
N VAL A 379 -5.67 -2.60 18.18
CA VAL A 379 -5.78 -3.97 18.70
C VAL A 379 -4.72 -4.23 19.76
N ASP A 380 -5.08 -4.93 20.84
CA ASP A 380 -4.15 -5.41 21.89
C ASP A 380 -3.79 -6.89 21.72
N ASP A 381 -2.69 -7.32 22.32
CA ASP A 381 -2.20 -8.71 22.18
C ASP A 381 -3.24 -9.73 22.69
N GLY A 382 -4.00 -9.40 23.74
CA GLY A 382 -5.05 -10.27 24.26
C GLY A 382 -6.12 -10.61 23.23
N PHE A 383 -6.53 -9.63 22.41
CA PHE A 383 -7.45 -9.88 21.30
C PHE A 383 -6.81 -10.76 20.21
N LEU A 384 -5.57 -10.47 19.81
CA LEU A 384 -4.85 -11.22 18.78
C LEU A 384 -4.59 -12.67 19.19
N LEU A 385 -4.21 -12.90 20.44
CA LEU A 385 -4.06 -14.23 21.02
C LEU A 385 -5.40 -14.99 21.04
N GLY A 386 -6.51 -14.28 21.31
CA GLY A 386 -7.86 -14.83 21.25
C GLY A 386 -8.27 -15.32 19.85
N LEU A 387 -7.82 -14.64 18.79
CA LEU A 387 -8.02 -15.05 17.40
C LEU A 387 -7.05 -16.16 16.94
N THR A 388 -5.91 -16.28 17.61
CA THR A 388 -4.86 -17.23 17.21
C THR A 388 -5.28 -18.68 17.53
N PRO A 389 -5.18 -19.62 16.57
CA PRO A 389 -5.44 -21.04 16.81
C PRO A 389 -4.53 -21.66 17.87
N TRP A 390 -4.99 -22.70 18.55
CA TRP A 390 -4.33 -23.29 19.72
C TRP A 390 -2.83 -23.63 19.55
N PRO A 391 -2.32 -24.17 18.41
CA PRO A 391 -0.92 -24.58 18.32
C PRO A 391 0.04 -23.39 18.25
N TRP A 392 -0.43 -22.26 17.72
CA TRP A 392 0.34 -21.03 17.56
C TRP A 392 0.19 -20.12 18.77
N ARG A 393 -0.96 -20.19 19.45
CA ARG A 393 -1.27 -19.37 20.63
C ARG A 393 -0.26 -19.58 21.75
N GLN A 394 0.06 -20.83 22.09
CA GLN A 394 1.00 -21.12 23.18
C GLN A 394 2.40 -20.54 22.90
N ARG A 395 2.89 -20.69 21.66
CA ARG A 395 4.19 -20.15 21.24
C ARG A 395 4.22 -18.62 21.29
N LEU A 396 3.15 -17.97 20.84
CA LEU A 396 3.06 -16.50 20.90
C LEU A 396 2.91 -16.00 22.33
N GLN A 397 2.15 -16.69 23.18
CA GLN A 397 2.03 -16.36 24.60
C GLN A 397 3.40 -16.40 25.29
N GLN A 398 4.14 -17.51 25.12
CA GLN A 398 5.49 -17.66 25.67
C GLN A 398 6.42 -16.54 25.17
N ALA A 399 6.43 -16.28 23.86
CA ALA A 399 7.28 -15.23 23.29
C ALA A 399 6.95 -13.82 23.84
N VAL A 400 5.68 -13.52 24.09
CA VAL A 400 5.27 -12.22 24.65
C VAL A 400 5.53 -12.14 26.15
N GLU A 401 5.37 -13.23 26.90
CA GLU A 401 5.78 -13.35 28.32
C GLU A 401 7.28 -13.10 28.44
N GLU A 402 8.10 -13.85 27.69
CA GLU A 402 9.56 -13.69 27.65
C GLU A 402 9.96 -12.26 27.25
N ALA A 403 9.27 -11.66 26.27
CA ALA A 403 9.51 -10.28 25.88
C ALA A 403 9.16 -9.29 27.00
N SER A 404 8.08 -9.53 27.73
CA SER A 404 7.62 -8.64 28.79
C SER A 404 8.47 -8.74 30.04
N GLU A 405 8.91 -9.95 30.41
CA GLU A 405 9.86 -10.18 31.49
C GLU A 405 11.22 -9.57 31.16
N SER A 406 11.72 -9.79 29.93
CA SER A 406 12.93 -9.13 29.44
C SER A 406 12.80 -7.61 29.45
N ALA A 407 11.60 -7.07 29.16
CA ALA A 407 11.31 -5.64 29.17
C ALA A 407 11.37 -5.02 30.58
N ASP A 408 11.20 -5.81 31.64
CA ASP A 408 11.26 -5.32 33.01
C ASP A 408 12.70 -4.95 33.40
N LEU A 409 12.88 -3.71 33.85
CA LEU A 409 14.16 -3.18 34.33
C LEU A 409 14.48 -3.64 35.75
N SER A 410 13.49 -4.12 36.51
CA SER A 410 13.66 -4.67 37.86
C SER A 410 14.46 -5.96 37.86
N ALA A 411 14.26 -6.76 36.81
CA ALA A 411 14.74 -8.12 36.71
C ALA A 411 16.23 -8.24 36.30
N ASP A 412 16.89 -7.15 35.90
CA ASP A 412 18.30 -7.21 35.45
C ASP A 412 19.28 -7.13 36.64
N PRO A 413 20.03 -8.22 36.94
CA PRO A 413 20.93 -8.27 38.10
C PRO A 413 22.21 -7.42 37.93
N ARG A 414 22.56 -6.99 36.70
CA ARG A 414 23.80 -6.25 36.43
C ARG A 414 23.56 -4.74 36.42
N LEU A 415 24.11 -4.03 37.41
CA LEU A 415 23.94 -2.58 37.57
C LEU A 415 24.34 -1.78 36.31
N VAL A 416 25.50 -2.09 35.70
CA VAL A 416 25.99 -1.37 34.51
C VAL A 416 25.02 -1.50 33.33
N ARG A 417 24.54 -2.73 33.05
CA ARG A 417 23.57 -3.01 31.98
C ARG A 417 22.24 -2.32 32.24
N ARG A 418 21.78 -2.35 33.50
CA ARG A 418 20.56 -1.68 33.95
C ARG A 418 20.63 -0.16 33.76
N THR A 419 21.75 0.48 34.10
CA THR A 419 21.96 1.92 33.94
C THR A 419 21.99 2.33 32.46
N PHE A 420 22.75 1.60 31.63
CA PHE A 420 22.79 1.84 30.19
C PHE A 420 21.39 1.71 29.57
N ARG A 421 20.66 0.65 29.93
CA ARG A 421 19.31 0.38 29.42
C ARG A 421 18.30 1.44 29.85
N ARG A 422 18.37 1.92 31.10
CA ARG A 422 17.57 3.06 31.56
C ARG A 422 17.85 4.32 30.74
N GLY A 423 19.12 4.63 30.48
CA GLY A 423 19.52 5.75 29.63
C GLY A 423 18.96 5.63 28.21
N TYR A 424 19.10 4.45 27.60
CA TYR A 424 18.55 4.15 26.27
C TYR A 424 17.02 4.32 26.22
N LEU A 425 16.28 3.73 27.16
CA LEU A 425 14.82 3.83 27.21
C LEU A 425 14.34 5.26 27.52
N GLY A 426 15.08 6.00 28.35
CA GLY A 426 14.84 7.41 28.61
C GLY A 426 15.00 8.26 27.35
N MET A 427 16.12 8.10 26.64
CA MET A 427 16.37 8.77 25.35
C MET A 427 15.29 8.42 24.32
N ARG A 428 14.94 7.13 24.20
CA ARG A 428 13.85 6.69 23.30
C ARG A 428 12.52 7.35 23.66
N SER A 429 12.21 7.48 24.94
CA SER A 429 10.98 8.14 25.40
C SER A 429 10.98 9.63 25.07
N LEU A 430 12.11 10.31 25.21
CA LEU A 430 12.29 11.71 24.81
C LEU A 430 12.09 11.90 23.30
N VAL A 431 12.67 11.02 22.47
CA VAL A 431 12.49 11.04 21.01
C VAL A 431 11.02 10.82 20.63
N ASN A 432 10.34 9.87 21.29
CA ASN A 432 8.91 9.63 21.07
C ASN A 432 8.05 10.82 21.49
N LEU A 433 8.42 11.54 22.56
CA LEU A 433 7.73 12.75 22.97
C LEU A 433 7.93 13.87 21.95
N LEU A 434 9.14 14.04 21.44
CA LEU A 434 9.43 15.00 20.36
C LEU A 434 8.62 14.69 19.10
N LEU A 435 8.50 13.40 18.72
CA LEU A 435 7.62 12.98 17.63
C LEU A 435 6.20 13.45 17.85
N VAL A 436 5.62 13.22 19.04
CA VAL A 436 4.26 13.67 19.37
C VAL A 436 4.14 15.19 19.23
N LEU A 437 5.10 15.96 19.74
CA LEU A 437 5.10 17.42 19.63
C LEU A 437 5.14 17.90 18.17
N VAL A 438 5.98 17.29 17.33
CA VAL A 438 6.03 17.58 15.88
C VAL A 438 4.70 17.25 15.23
N MET A 439 4.10 16.10 15.54
CA MET A 439 2.81 15.69 14.97
C MET A 439 1.67 16.63 15.39
N VAL A 440 1.65 17.08 16.65
CA VAL A 440 0.68 18.07 17.14
C VAL A 440 0.86 19.40 16.41
N TYR A 441 2.09 19.87 16.26
CA TYR A 441 2.38 21.11 15.53
C TYR A 441 1.91 21.04 14.08
N LYS A 442 2.22 19.94 13.36
CA LYS A 442 1.85 19.75 11.96
C LYS A 442 0.37 19.45 11.75
N SER A 443 -0.38 19.04 12.79
CA SER A 443 -1.81 18.75 12.68
C SER A 443 -2.67 19.99 12.40
N LYS A 444 -2.12 21.21 12.56
CA LYS A 444 -2.84 22.47 12.36
C LYS A 444 -3.51 22.57 10.99
N ASP A 445 -2.77 22.30 9.91
CA ASP A 445 -3.28 22.51 8.56
C ASP A 445 -4.24 21.40 8.10
N PRO A 446 -3.97 20.10 8.33
CA PRO A 446 -4.95 19.06 8.06
C PRO A 446 -6.24 19.22 8.86
N ILE A 447 -6.19 19.67 10.11
CA ILE A 447 -7.41 19.91 10.91
C ILE A 447 -8.22 21.05 10.28
N LYS A 448 -7.58 22.14 9.84
CA LYS A 448 -8.29 23.24 9.14
C LYS A 448 -8.95 22.75 7.86
N GLU A 449 -8.26 21.94 7.08
CA GLU A 449 -8.81 21.34 5.85
C GLU A 449 -9.98 20.41 6.15
N LEU A 450 -9.86 19.58 7.18
CA LEU A 450 -10.86 18.60 7.60
C LEU A 450 -12.22 19.26 7.93
N PHE A 451 -12.18 20.42 8.59
CA PHE A 451 -13.36 21.21 8.93
C PHE A 451 -13.64 22.35 7.93
N GLY A 452 -12.95 22.33 6.79
CA GLY A 452 -13.19 23.26 5.69
C GLY A 452 -14.53 22.98 4.98
N PRO A 453 -15.00 23.91 4.12
CA PRO A 453 -16.25 23.74 3.40
C PRO A 453 -16.17 22.68 2.29
N ALA A 454 -14.98 22.37 1.78
CA ALA A 454 -14.77 21.36 0.75
C ALA A 454 -13.47 20.58 1.02
N PRO A 455 -13.42 19.75 2.07
CA PRO A 455 -12.22 19.04 2.47
C PRO A 455 -11.68 18.18 1.33
N TRP A 456 -10.42 18.40 0.99
CA TRP A 456 -9.75 17.68 -0.09
C TRP A 456 -8.46 17.02 0.37
N ILE A 457 -7.92 16.18 -0.50
CA ILE A 457 -6.60 15.59 -0.33
C ILE A 457 -5.50 16.64 -0.56
N ASN A 458 -4.62 16.82 0.42
CA ASN A 458 -3.56 17.81 0.35
C ASN A 458 -2.33 17.39 1.17
N SER A 459 -1.15 17.74 0.66
CA SER A 459 0.14 17.61 1.34
C SER A 459 0.67 18.99 1.69
N TYR A 460 1.08 19.21 2.94
CA TYR A 460 1.52 20.52 3.42
C TYR A 460 3.04 20.72 3.37
N ASP A 461 3.77 19.68 2.99
CA ASP A 461 5.22 19.67 2.84
C ASP A 461 5.67 18.51 1.95
N ASP A 462 6.89 18.59 1.42
CA ASP A 462 7.42 17.58 0.52
C ASP A 462 7.95 16.31 1.23
N TRP A 463 7.83 16.22 2.57
CA TRP A 463 8.08 14.98 3.32
C TRP A 463 6.80 14.17 3.53
N PHE A 464 5.65 14.72 3.13
CA PHE A 464 4.33 14.11 3.26
C PHE A 464 4.03 13.65 4.68
N LEU A 465 4.46 14.44 5.68
CA LEU A 465 4.16 14.14 7.07
C LEU A 465 2.91 14.92 7.47
N MET A 466 1.89 14.22 7.97
CA MET A 466 0.65 14.82 8.49
C MET A 466 -0.17 15.47 7.37
N ASN A 467 -0.67 14.64 6.44
CA ASN A 467 -1.47 15.08 5.27
C ASN A 467 -2.98 15.14 5.57
N SER A 468 -3.75 15.86 4.76
CA SER A 468 -5.21 15.70 4.71
C SER A 468 -5.57 14.63 3.67
N GLN A 469 -6.53 13.77 3.99
CA GLN A 469 -6.92 12.65 3.14
C GLN A 469 -8.40 12.76 2.83
N GLY A 470 -8.77 13.53 1.81
CA GLY A 470 -10.14 13.63 1.31
C GLY A 470 -10.28 12.90 -0.02
N VAL A 471 -10.69 11.62 0.01
CA VAL A 471 -10.80 10.77 -1.19
C VAL A 471 -12.24 10.38 -1.50
N PHE A 472 -12.53 10.31 -2.80
CA PHE A 472 -13.83 9.89 -3.34
C PHE A 472 -15.03 10.74 -2.90
N GLY A 473 -14.81 12.00 -2.51
CA GLY A 473 -15.89 13.00 -2.41
C GLY A 473 -16.58 13.23 -3.77
N PHE A 474 -15.80 13.13 -4.86
CA PHE A 474 -16.28 13.09 -6.23
C PHE A 474 -16.36 11.63 -6.74
N ILE A 475 -17.51 11.28 -7.30
CA ILE A 475 -17.80 9.98 -7.91
C ILE A 475 -18.32 10.22 -9.34
N ASN A 476 -17.69 9.58 -10.31
CA ASN A 476 -18.11 9.58 -11.70
C ASN A 476 -19.41 8.76 -11.90
N LYS A 477 -20.31 9.25 -12.75
CA LYS A 477 -21.52 8.58 -13.22
C LYS A 477 -21.31 7.79 -14.50
N HIS A 478 -20.36 8.20 -15.34
CA HIS A 478 -20.04 7.59 -16.62
C HIS A 478 -18.55 7.23 -16.69
N ARG A 479 -18.25 6.04 -17.23
CA ARG A 479 -16.87 5.63 -17.52
C ARG A 479 -16.53 5.98 -18.96
N VAL A 480 -15.88 7.12 -19.19
CA VAL A 480 -15.27 7.44 -20.49
C VAL A 480 -13.87 6.83 -20.54
N GLN A 481 -13.54 6.14 -21.63
CA GLN A 481 -12.31 5.38 -21.75
C GLN A 481 -11.71 5.53 -23.15
N ILE A 482 -10.38 5.58 -23.24
CA ILE A 482 -9.65 5.48 -24.51
C ILE A 482 -9.72 4.03 -25.01
N VAL A 483 -9.97 3.87 -26.30
CA VAL A 483 -9.94 2.60 -27.03
C VAL A 483 -8.79 2.67 -28.03
N LEU A 484 -7.77 1.85 -27.81
CA LEU A 484 -6.63 1.74 -28.71
C LEU A 484 -6.79 0.50 -29.59
N LYS A 485 -6.38 0.61 -30.87
CA LYS A 485 -6.29 -0.52 -31.79
C LYS A 485 -5.02 -0.41 -32.62
N TYR A 486 -4.53 -1.52 -33.14
CA TYR A 486 -3.38 -1.56 -34.04
C TYR A 486 -3.70 -2.35 -35.31
N THR A 487 -3.00 -2.03 -36.39
CA THR A 487 -3.06 -2.80 -37.64
C THR A 487 -1.65 -3.00 -38.19
N HIS A 488 -1.50 -4.09 -38.94
CA HIS A 488 -0.31 -4.40 -39.73
C HIS A 488 -0.55 -4.21 -41.23
N ASP A 489 -1.77 -3.83 -41.62
CA ASP A 489 -2.12 -3.69 -43.02
C ASP A 489 -1.37 -2.50 -43.66
N PRO A 490 -0.94 -2.64 -44.92
CA PRO A 490 -0.16 -1.62 -45.61
C PRO A 490 -0.94 -0.33 -45.84
N GLU A 491 -2.27 -0.41 -45.94
CA GLU A 491 -3.18 0.73 -46.10
C GLU A 491 -4.17 0.81 -44.92
N PRO A 492 -3.79 1.44 -43.79
CA PRO A 492 -4.64 1.50 -42.59
C PRO A 492 -6.00 2.18 -42.77
N GLY A 493 -6.13 3.05 -43.79
CA GLY A 493 -7.38 3.73 -44.16
C GLY A 493 -8.22 3.00 -45.21
N GLY A 494 -7.73 1.85 -45.72
CA GLY A 494 -8.43 1.07 -46.72
C GLY A 494 -9.65 0.33 -46.13
N PRO A 495 -10.66 -0.01 -46.96
CA PRO A 495 -11.86 -0.71 -46.50
C PRO A 495 -11.61 -2.14 -46.01
N GLN A 496 -10.44 -2.72 -46.31
CA GLN A 496 -10.02 -4.05 -45.89
C GLN A 496 -9.14 -4.04 -44.63
N ALA A 497 -8.84 -2.87 -44.06
CA ALA A 497 -7.95 -2.76 -42.91
C ALA A 497 -8.55 -3.42 -41.65
N VAL A 498 -7.87 -4.43 -41.13
CA VAL A 498 -8.23 -5.15 -39.91
C VAL A 498 -7.54 -4.48 -38.73
N TRP A 499 -8.35 -4.02 -37.78
CA TRP A 499 -7.90 -3.35 -36.56
C TRP A 499 -8.05 -4.27 -35.35
N ASN A 500 -6.93 -4.67 -34.77
CA ASN A 500 -6.86 -5.53 -33.59
C ASN A 500 -6.87 -4.68 -32.30
N PRO A 501 -7.53 -5.13 -31.22
CA PRO A 501 -7.52 -4.41 -29.94
C PRO A 501 -6.11 -4.23 -29.38
N LEU A 502 -5.79 -3.01 -28.94
CA LEU A 502 -4.55 -2.69 -28.22
C LEU A 502 -4.87 -2.44 -26.74
N ASP A 503 -5.32 -3.49 -26.04
CA ASP A 503 -5.85 -3.36 -24.69
C ASP A 503 -4.75 -3.09 -23.64
N PHE A 504 -5.11 -2.35 -22.59
CA PHE A 504 -4.33 -2.24 -21.36
C PHE A 504 -4.38 -3.56 -20.57
N LYS A 505 -3.57 -3.70 -19.52
CA LYS A 505 -3.47 -4.96 -18.76
C LYS A 505 -4.73 -5.28 -17.98
N CYS A 506 -5.35 -4.26 -17.42
CA CYS A 506 -6.45 -4.37 -16.47
C CYS A 506 -7.56 -3.34 -16.72
N LEU A 507 -7.24 -2.22 -17.38
CA LEU A 507 -8.23 -1.22 -17.76
C LEU A 507 -9.22 -1.82 -18.77
N PRO A 508 -10.54 -1.55 -18.64
CA PRO A 508 -11.53 -2.10 -19.55
C PRO A 508 -11.26 -1.69 -21.01
N GLY A 509 -11.12 -2.69 -21.88
CA GLY A 509 -10.94 -2.55 -23.33
C GLY A 509 -11.92 -3.47 -24.07
N THR A 510 -11.45 -4.60 -24.60
CA THR A 510 -12.32 -5.58 -25.26
C THR A 510 -13.54 -5.96 -24.41
N VAL A 511 -14.73 -5.94 -25.01
CA VAL A 511 -16.02 -6.10 -24.29
C VAL A 511 -16.23 -7.47 -23.64
N ASP A 512 -15.57 -8.49 -24.18
CA ASP A 512 -15.63 -9.88 -23.72
C ASP A 512 -14.57 -10.17 -22.65
N GLN A 513 -13.65 -9.22 -22.40
CA GLN A 513 -12.59 -9.38 -21.42
C GLN A 513 -13.14 -9.30 -20.00
N ARG A 514 -12.90 -10.36 -19.23
CA ARG A 514 -13.21 -10.39 -17.80
C ARG A 514 -12.36 -9.34 -17.06
N PRO A 515 -12.95 -8.54 -16.15
CA PRO A 515 -12.18 -7.61 -15.31
C PRO A 515 -11.10 -8.34 -14.49
N CYS A 516 -9.95 -7.71 -14.26
CA CYS A 516 -8.81 -8.36 -13.62
C CYS A 516 -8.92 -8.39 -12.08
N LEU A 517 -8.19 -9.31 -11.44
CA LEU A 517 -7.92 -9.28 -9.99
C LEU A 517 -6.43 -9.05 -9.80
N MET A 518 -6.04 -7.89 -9.26
CA MET A 518 -4.63 -7.50 -9.14
C MET A 518 -4.24 -6.91 -7.77
N SER A 519 -5.18 -6.40 -6.97
CA SER A 519 -4.85 -5.81 -5.67
C SER A 519 -4.08 -6.81 -4.77
N PRO A 520 -3.02 -6.38 -4.06
CA PRO A 520 -2.60 -4.99 -3.82
C PRO A 520 -1.68 -4.37 -4.89
N TYR A 521 -1.34 -5.09 -5.97
CA TYR A 521 -0.49 -4.55 -7.04
C TYR A 521 -1.22 -3.45 -7.84
N HIS A 522 -0.44 -2.66 -8.58
CA HIS A 522 -0.90 -1.44 -9.25
C HIS A 522 -0.24 -1.31 -10.63
N TYR A 523 -1.00 -1.55 -11.71
CA TYR A 523 -0.59 -1.13 -13.05
C TYR A 523 -0.77 0.38 -13.19
N ARG A 524 0.34 1.10 -13.15
CA ARG A 524 0.36 2.56 -13.02
C ARG A 524 -0.05 3.25 -14.31
N LEU A 525 0.27 2.67 -15.48
CA LEU A 525 -0.25 3.18 -16.75
C LEU A 525 -1.78 3.15 -16.79
N ASP A 526 -2.37 2.01 -16.43
CA ASP A 526 -3.83 1.81 -16.42
C ASP A 526 -4.52 2.81 -15.47
N TRP A 527 -3.96 3.00 -14.29
CA TRP A 527 -4.48 3.96 -13.29
C TRP A 527 -4.36 5.41 -13.72
N GLU A 528 -3.19 5.83 -14.21
CA GLU A 528 -3.00 7.20 -14.71
C GLU A 528 -3.93 7.46 -15.91
N THR A 529 -4.13 6.46 -16.77
CA THR A 529 -5.11 6.53 -17.87
C THR A 529 -6.53 6.67 -17.35
N TRP A 530 -6.94 5.90 -16.34
CA TRP A 530 -8.27 6.06 -15.73
C TRP A 530 -8.48 7.47 -15.16
N ILE A 531 -7.49 8.03 -14.44
CA ILE A 531 -7.58 9.39 -13.87
C ILE A 531 -7.72 10.43 -14.97
N ARG A 532 -6.88 10.35 -16.00
CA ARG A 532 -6.78 11.37 -17.05
C ARG A 532 -7.90 11.29 -18.07
N VAL A 533 -8.62 10.17 -18.11
CA VAL A 533 -9.71 9.95 -19.06
C VAL A 533 -11.04 9.85 -18.33
N THR A 534 -11.28 8.80 -17.55
CA THR A 534 -12.56 8.64 -16.85
C THR A 534 -12.79 9.73 -15.83
N ALA A 535 -11.83 9.96 -14.93
CA ALA A 535 -12.04 10.92 -13.84
C ALA A 535 -12.06 12.38 -14.34
N SER A 536 -11.33 12.68 -15.42
CA SER A 536 -11.15 14.06 -15.92
C SER A 536 -12.04 14.45 -17.11
N LEU A 537 -12.45 13.52 -17.98
CA LEU A 537 -13.17 13.82 -19.24
C LEU A 537 -14.66 13.50 -19.21
N GLU A 538 -15.21 13.04 -18.09
CA GLU A 538 -16.64 12.76 -17.95
C GLU A 538 -17.53 13.96 -18.29
N GLN A 539 -17.07 15.18 -17.99
CA GLN A 539 -17.83 16.39 -18.27
C GLN A 539 -18.08 16.57 -19.78
N LEU A 540 -17.10 16.22 -20.64
CA LEU A 540 -17.25 16.27 -22.09
C LEU A 540 -18.36 15.33 -22.57
N TRP A 541 -18.48 14.15 -21.94
CA TRP A 541 -19.55 13.20 -22.24
C TRP A 541 -20.92 13.75 -21.84
N THR A 542 -21.00 14.34 -20.65
CA THR A 542 -22.25 14.95 -20.15
C THR A 542 -22.70 16.11 -21.04
N GLN A 543 -21.75 16.87 -21.58
CA GLN A 543 -22.00 17.99 -22.51
C GLN A 543 -22.22 17.56 -23.96
N LYS A 544 -22.12 16.25 -24.28
CA LYS A 544 -22.16 15.73 -25.66
C LYS A 544 -21.17 16.44 -26.58
N ALA A 545 -19.95 16.66 -26.08
CA ALA A 545 -18.89 17.32 -26.84
C ALA A 545 -18.54 16.52 -28.11
N PRO A 546 -18.10 17.20 -29.18
CA PRO A 546 -17.69 16.52 -30.41
C PRO A 546 -16.39 15.74 -30.21
N ALA A 547 -16.09 14.81 -31.13
CA ALA A 547 -14.91 13.95 -31.08
C ALA A 547 -13.60 14.74 -30.91
N GLU A 548 -13.50 15.89 -31.57
CA GLU A 548 -12.33 16.76 -31.56
C GLU A 548 -11.96 17.21 -30.14
N ALA A 549 -12.95 17.45 -29.28
CA ALA A 549 -12.72 17.91 -27.91
C ALA A 549 -12.01 16.83 -27.07
N TYR A 550 -12.31 15.55 -27.29
CA TYR A 550 -11.63 14.45 -26.61
C TYR A 550 -10.17 14.34 -27.04
N HIS A 551 -9.91 14.46 -28.34
CA HIS A 551 -8.54 14.41 -28.88
C HIS A 551 -7.69 15.62 -28.48
N GLN A 552 -8.29 16.80 -28.29
CA GLN A 552 -7.61 17.98 -27.74
C GLN A 552 -7.16 17.78 -26.29
N HIS A 553 -7.86 16.94 -25.52
CA HIS A 553 -7.53 16.60 -24.14
C HIS A 553 -6.84 15.23 -24.02
N LEU A 554 -6.33 14.67 -25.12
CA LEU A 554 -5.62 13.40 -25.11
C LEU A 554 -4.33 13.54 -24.28
N PRO A 555 -4.12 12.71 -23.24
CA PRO A 555 -2.94 12.85 -22.39
C PRO A 555 -1.64 12.64 -23.15
N ASP A 556 -0.64 13.50 -22.89
CA ASP A 556 0.65 13.50 -23.60
C ASP A 556 1.35 12.14 -23.56
N PHE A 557 1.31 11.44 -22.42
CA PHE A 557 1.93 10.12 -22.28
C PHE A 557 1.28 9.05 -23.18
N ILE A 558 0.01 9.19 -23.56
CA ILE A 558 -0.65 8.29 -24.53
C ILE A 558 -0.11 8.56 -25.94
N GLN A 559 0.14 9.83 -26.28
CA GLN A 559 0.76 10.18 -27.56
C GLN A 559 2.18 9.62 -27.65
N VAL A 560 2.99 9.80 -26.60
CA VAL A 560 4.34 9.24 -26.51
C VAL A 560 4.32 7.71 -26.56
N LEU A 561 3.33 7.07 -25.91
CA LEU A 561 3.14 5.62 -25.97
C LEU A 561 2.91 5.14 -27.41
N VAL A 562 2.04 5.81 -28.17
CA VAL A 562 1.79 5.47 -29.58
C VAL A 562 3.04 5.65 -30.43
N ILE A 563 3.77 6.77 -30.26
CA ILE A 563 5.03 7.02 -30.95
C ILE A 563 6.03 5.89 -30.68
N LYS A 564 6.21 5.51 -29.42
CA LYS A 564 7.14 4.46 -29.01
C LYS A 564 6.74 3.09 -29.55
N ILE A 565 5.46 2.73 -29.53
CA ILE A 565 4.97 1.46 -30.08
C ILE A 565 5.25 1.38 -31.58
N LEU A 566 4.97 2.44 -32.35
CA LEU A 566 5.20 2.49 -33.80
C LEU A 566 6.69 2.46 -34.17
N ASN A 567 7.57 2.89 -33.25
CA ASN A 567 9.02 2.82 -33.39
C ASN A 567 9.63 1.49 -32.88
N GLY A 568 8.82 0.57 -32.33
CA GLY A 568 9.28 -0.76 -31.89
C GLY A 568 9.89 -0.80 -30.47
N ASP A 569 9.50 0.12 -29.59
CA ASP A 569 9.93 0.14 -28.18
C ASP A 569 9.21 -0.94 -27.36
N GLU A 570 9.97 -1.98 -26.99
CA GLU A 570 9.44 -3.16 -26.28
C GLU A 570 9.08 -2.86 -24.82
N ASP A 571 9.75 -1.89 -24.18
CA ASP A 571 9.48 -1.50 -22.80
C ASP A 571 8.13 -0.78 -22.70
N ALA A 572 7.86 0.15 -23.62
CA ALA A 572 6.58 0.84 -23.72
C ALA A 572 5.44 -0.11 -24.12
N ALA A 573 5.66 -0.97 -25.11
CA ALA A 573 4.71 -2.02 -25.48
C ALA A 573 4.41 -2.97 -24.31
N GLY A 574 5.42 -3.30 -23.49
CA GLY A 574 5.29 -4.14 -22.31
C GLY A 574 4.41 -3.57 -21.18
N LEU A 575 4.01 -2.29 -21.27
CA LEU A 575 3.01 -1.71 -20.36
C LEU A 575 1.57 -2.12 -20.71
N LEU A 576 1.32 -2.56 -21.95
CA LEU A 576 0.00 -2.98 -22.43
C LEU A 576 -0.28 -4.47 -22.15
N GLY A 577 -1.53 -4.88 -22.35
CA GLY A 577 -2.01 -6.25 -22.12
C GLY A 577 -1.84 -7.19 -23.31
N VAL A 578 -1.44 -6.67 -24.47
CA VAL A 578 -1.29 -7.46 -25.70
C VAL A 578 0.05 -8.21 -25.71
N PRO A 579 0.08 -9.51 -26.07
CA PRO A 579 1.33 -10.22 -26.25
C PRO A 579 2.21 -9.53 -27.30
N ILE A 580 3.47 -9.28 -26.94
CA ILE A 580 4.37 -8.52 -27.80
C ILE A 580 4.67 -9.21 -29.14
N GLN A 581 4.50 -10.54 -29.24
CA GLN A 581 4.58 -11.28 -30.51
C GLN A 581 3.49 -10.88 -31.50
N ASP A 582 2.28 -10.63 -30.98
CA ASP A 582 1.12 -10.30 -31.80
C ASP A 582 1.22 -8.84 -32.26
N LEU A 583 1.72 -7.98 -31.35
CA LEU A 583 1.98 -6.58 -31.64
C LEU A 583 3.16 -6.39 -32.60
N TYR A 584 4.25 -7.16 -32.45
CA TYR A 584 5.46 -7.07 -33.28
C TYR A 584 5.68 -8.35 -34.10
N GLN A 585 4.94 -8.46 -35.20
CA GLN A 585 5.02 -9.60 -36.14
C GLN A 585 6.41 -9.64 -36.79
N ASP A 586 7.12 -10.75 -36.61
CA ASP A 586 8.51 -10.93 -37.05
C ASP A 586 9.46 -9.80 -36.59
N GLY A 587 9.15 -9.18 -35.45
CA GLY A 587 9.92 -8.06 -34.88
C GLY A 587 9.64 -6.70 -35.54
N ALA A 588 8.71 -6.63 -36.50
CA ALA A 588 8.30 -5.38 -37.12
C ALA A 588 7.16 -4.70 -36.33
N PRO A 589 7.23 -3.37 -36.09
CA PRO A 589 6.16 -2.64 -35.42
C PRO A 589 4.92 -2.49 -36.32
N PRO A 590 3.72 -2.32 -35.73
CA PRO A 590 2.47 -2.13 -36.48
C PRO A 590 2.55 -0.94 -37.43
N THR A 591 1.82 -1.01 -38.55
CA THR A 591 1.80 0.06 -39.57
C THR A 591 1.10 1.31 -39.05
N ALA A 592 0.05 1.12 -38.25
CA ALA A 592 -0.65 2.20 -37.58
C ALA A 592 -1.28 1.77 -36.24
N VAL A 593 -1.50 2.75 -35.37
CA VAL A 593 -2.27 2.64 -34.13
C VAL A 593 -3.39 3.67 -34.19
N SER A 594 -4.61 3.26 -33.84
CA SER A 594 -5.75 4.17 -33.77
C SER A 594 -6.11 4.49 -32.34
N ILE A 595 -6.58 5.71 -32.11
CA ILE A 595 -7.14 6.18 -30.86
C ILE A 595 -8.61 6.52 -31.09
N ASP A 596 -9.47 5.95 -30.26
CA ASP A 596 -10.90 6.22 -30.20
C ASP A 596 -11.33 6.36 -28.73
N PHE A 597 -12.58 6.77 -28.49
CA PHE A 597 -13.13 6.94 -27.16
C PHE A 597 -14.51 6.31 -27.08
N ALA A 598 -14.76 5.58 -25.99
CA ALA A 598 -16.06 4.97 -25.73
C ALA A 598 -16.45 5.11 -24.25
N SER A 599 -17.76 5.15 -24.02
CA SER A 599 -18.35 4.97 -22.70
C SER A 599 -18.59 3.50 -22.41
N TYR A 600 -18.12 3.03 -21.26
CA TYR A 600 -18.21 1.65 -20.81
C TYR A 600 -19.20 1.51 -19.66
N THR A 601 -20.02 0.46 -19.73
CA THR A 601 -20.96 0.06 -18.68
C THR A 601 -20.94 -1.46 -18.54
N PHE A 602 -21.35 -1.99 -17.38
CA PHE A 602 -21.54 -3.43 -17.25
C PHE A 602 -22.77 -3.90 -18.04
N THR A 603 -22.67 -5.12 -18.55
CA THR A 603 -23.78 -5.81 -19.24
C THR A 603 -24.82 -6.30 -18.24
N SER A 604 -26.07 -6.47 -18.68
CA SER A 604 -27.16 -6.98 -17.86
C SER A 604 -27.07 -8.51 -17.66
N ARG A 605 -27.49 -8.97 -16.47
CA ARG A 605 -27.49 -10.39 -16.06
C ARG A 605 -28.27 -11.36 -16.98
N SER A 606 -29.25 -10.88 -17.73
CA SER A 606 -30.16 -11.72 -18.51
C SER A 606 -29.66 -12.13 -19.90
N ASN A 607 -28.60 -11.51 -20.45
CA ASN A 607 -28.36 -11.65 -21.89
C ASN A 607 -26.94 -11.34 -22.40
N SER A 608 -25.89 -11.84 -21.74
CA SER A 608 -24.54 -11.47 -22.17
C SER A 608 -23.49 -12.56 -21.93
N THR A 609 -22.86 -13.03 -23.01
CA THR A 609 -21.55 -13.68 -22.99
C THR A 609 -20.40 -12.69 -22.70
N LYS A 610 -20.71 -11.38 -22.71
CA LYS A 610 -19.77 -10.25 -22.57
C LYS A 610 -19.81 -9.64 -21.17
N TRP A 611 -18.71 -9.04 -20.73
CA TRP A 611 -18.64 -8.34 -19.43
C TRP A 611 -19.00 -6.85 -19.54
N TRP A 612 -18.72 -6.24 -20.69
CA TRP A 612 -18.88 -4.81 -20.92
C TRP A 612 -19.79 -4.50 -22.10
N ARG A 613 -20.42 -3.33 -22.01
CA ARG A 613 -21.07 -2.65 -23.13
C ARG A 613 -20.32 -1.35 -23.39
N ALA A 614 -19.77 -1.23 -24.60
CA ALA A 614 -19.09 -0.03 -25.07
C ALA A 614 -20.00 0.75 -26.03
N LYS A 615 -20.13 2.07 -25.81
CA LYS A 615 -20.83 2.99 -26.71
C LYS A 615 -19.85 4.10 -27.14
N PRO A 616 -19.64 4.35 -28.44
CA PRO A 616 -18.77 5.43 -28.91
C PRO A 616 -19.20 6.79 -28.33
N VAL A 617 -18.24 7.66 -28.01
CA VAL A 617 -18.53 9.00 -27.44
C VAL A 617 -19.08 9.98 -28.47
N ALA A 618 -18.66 9.85 -29.73
CA ALA A 618 -19.12 10.66 -30.83
C ALA A 618 -19.02 9.87 -32.14
N ALA A 619 -19.71 10.32 -33.18
CA ALA A 619 -19.43 9.83 -34.53
C ALA A 619 -18.03 10.31 -34.96
N ASN A 620 -17.30 9.48 -35.72
CA ASN A 620 -15.97 9.80 -36.25
C ASN A 620 -14.90 10.13 -35.19
N SER A 621 -14.99 9.59 -33.97
CA SER A 621 -13.95 9.73 -32.94
C SER A 621 -12.70 8.90 -33.21
N PHE A 622 -12.74 8.03 -34.22
CA PHE A 622 -11.60 7.25 -34.68
C PHE A 622 -10.53 8.13 -35.34
N ARG A 623 -9.28 8.06 -34.85
CA ARG A 623 -8.11 8.66 -35.51
C ARG A 623 -6.97 7.64 -35.60
N ALA A 624 -6.45 7.42 -36.80
CA ALA A 624 -5.32 6.54 -37.05
C ALA A 624 -4.00 7.34 -37.14
N TYR A 625 -2.98 6.83 -36.47
CA TYR A 625 -1.61 7.34 -36.46
C TYR A 625 -0.71 6.29 -37.11
N GLY A 626 -0.25 6.57 -38.33
CA GLY A 626 0.68 5.70 -39.05
C GLY A 626 2.14 6.06 -38.80
N LYS A 627 3.06 5.18 -39.20
CA LYS A 627 4.52 5.41 -39.11
C LYS A 627 4.97 6.74 -39.72
N GLY A 628 4.34 7.18 -40.81
CA GLY A 628 4.66 8.46 -41.47
C GLY A 628 4.12 9.71 -40.75
N SER A 629 3.18 9.55 -39.82
CA SER A 629 2.57 10.66 -39.06
C SER A 629 3.20 10.92 -37.70
N VAL A 630 4.09 10.02 -37.25
CA VAL A 630 4.79 10.13 -35.97
C VAL A 630 6.29 10.37 -36.20
N PRO A 631 6.98 11.08 -35.29
CA PRO A 631 8.42 11.24 -35.40
C PRO A 631 9.13 9.88 -35.32
N LYS A 632 10.12 9.69 -36.20
CA LYS A 632 11.02 8.54 -36.14
C LYS A 632 12.02 8.76 -35.02
N LEU A 633 12.04 7.85 -34.06
CA LEU A 633 13.00 7.87 -32.95
C LEU A 633 14.36 7.34 -33.43
N ARG A 634 15.43 7.81 -32.80
CA ARG A 634 16.78 7.27 -33.03
C ARG A 634 16.89 5.89 -32.41
N GLU A 635 17.81 5.06 -32.92
CA GLU A 635 17.97 3.68 -32.41
C GLU A 635 18.35 3.64 -30.92
N ASP A 636 19.07 4.65 -30.40
CA ASP A 636 19.43 4.80 -28.99
C ASP A 636 18.24 5.22 -28.09
N GLU A 637 17.16 5.70 -28.67
CA GLU A 637 15.94 6.14 -27.97
C GLU A 637 14.87 5.03 -27.84
N VAL A 638 15.05 3.92 -28.57
CA VAL A 638 14.13 2.78 -28.62
C VAL A 638 14.66 1.65 -27.73
N ARG A 639 13.89 1.28 -26.70
CA ARG A 639 14.30 0.20 -25.78
C ARG A 639 13.86 -1.17 -26.29
N LYS A 640 14.78 -2.13 -26.26
CA LYS A 640 14.55 -3.54 -26.59
C LYS A 640 15.07 -4.44 -25.47
N SER A 641 14.28 -4.55 -24.40
CA SER A 641 14.67 -5.33 -23.23
C SER A 641 14.29 -6.80 -23.36
N PRO A 642 15.15 -7.73 -22.91
CA PRO A 642 14.76 -9.14 -22.82
C PRO A 642 13.52 -9.31 -21.93
N ARG A 643 12.53 -10.07 -22.40
CA ARG A 643 11.25 -10.27 -21.69
C ARG A 643 11.38 -10.79 -20.25
N TRP A 644 12.42 -11.59 -20.00
CA TRP A 644 12.66 -12.25 -18.70
C TRP A 644 13.48 -11.39 -17.73
N ARG A 645 13.83 -10.17 -18.13
CA ARG A 645 14.69 -9.27 -17.37
C ARG A 645 14.20 -9.02 -15.94
N HIS A 646 12.97 -8.54 -15.76
CA HIS A 646 12.43 -8.24 -14.43
C HIS A 646 12.30 -9.49 -13.56
N TRP A 647 12.01 -10.65 -14.19
CA TRP A 647 12.02 -11.93 -13.50
C TRP A 647 13.40 -12.31 -12.98
N ILE A 648 14.42 -12.15 -13.81
CA ILE A 648 15.80 -12.44 -13.44
C ILE A 648 16.28 -11.52 -12.32
N LEU A 649 16.00 -10.22 -12.40
CA LEU A 649 16.32 -9.26 -11.34
C LEU A 649 15.62 -9.62 -10.02
N GLY A 650 14.31 -9.90 -10.08
CA GLY A 650 13.52 -10.26 -8.90
C GLY A 650 13.96 -11.58 -8.26
N VAL A 651 14.16 -12.63 -9.06
CA VAL A 651 14.67 -13.93 -8.58
C VAL A 651 16.06 -13.75 -7.96
N SER A 652 16.93 -12.95 -8.57
CA SER A 652 18.27 -12.69 -8.04
C SER A 652 18.22 -12.00 -6.67
N VAL A 653 17.38 -10.98 -6.53
CA VAL A 653 17.21 -10.26 -5.26
C VAL A 653 16.64 -11.19 -4.18
N VAL A 654 15.52 -11.87 -4.45
CA VAL A 654 14.84 -12.72 -3.46
C VAL A 654 15.73 -13.90 -3.06
N SER A 655 16.36 -14.57 -4.02
CA SER A 655 17.22 -15.73 -3.75
C SER A 655 18.46 -15.34 -2.95
N SER A 656 19.09 -14.19 -3.27
CA SER A 656 20.23 -13.68 -2.50
C SER A 656 19.90 -13.54 -1.02
N LEU A 657 18.77 -12.89 -0.73
CA LEU A 657 18.34 -12.62 0.64
C LEU A 657 17.95 -13.89 1.40
N MET A 658 17.25 -14.82 0.74
CA MET A 658 16.91 -16.11 1.35
C MET A 658 18.16 -16.90 1.72
N LEU A 659 19.16 -16.93 0.83
CA LEU A 659 20.43 -17.62 1.09
C LEU A 659 21.25 -16.94 2.17
N LEU A 660 21.28 -15.59 2.22
CA LEU A 660 21.91 -14.84 3.31
C LEU A 660 21.33 -15.22 4.67
N GLU A 661 19.99 -15.26 4.80
CA GLU A 661 19.34 -15.64 6.06
C GLU A 661 19.61 -17.11 6.45
N LEU A 662 19.52 -18.04 5.50
CA LEU A 662 19.86 -19.43 5.74
C LEU A 662 21.33 -19.58 6.16
N GLY A 663 22.24 -18.83 5.53
CA GLY A 663 23.66 -18.84 5.84
C GLY A 663 23.96 -18.37 7.26
N VAL A 664 23.28 -17.31 7.71
CA VAL A 664 23.39 -16.81 9.09
C VAL A 664 22.90 -17.85 10.10
N LEU A 665 21.88 -18.64 9.75
CA LEU A 665 21.30 -19.65 10.64
C LEU A 665 22.12 -20.96 10.73
N GLN A 666 22.93 -21.31 9.72
CA GLN A 666 23.57 -22.62 9.60
C GLN A 666 25.03 -22.71 10.11
N GLY A 667 25.60 -21.63 10.65
CA GLY A 667 26.96 -21.63 11.23
C GLY A 667 28.12 -21.58 10.20
N PHE A 668 29.36 -21.50 10.70
CA PHE A 668 30.53 -21.03 9.93
C PHE A 668 30.82 -21.81 8.64
N ALA A 669 30.82 -23.15 8.64
CA ALA A 669 31.22 -23.94 7.47
C ALA A 669 30.14 -24.05 6.37
N ARG A 670 28.85 -24.18 6.74
CA ARG A 670 27.73 -24.23 5.78
C ARG A 670 27.31 -22.85 5.29
N GLY A 671 27.55 -21.81 6.11
CA GLY A 671 27.33 -20.42 5.76
C GLY A 671 28.09 -19.99 4.51
N TRP A 672 29.33 -20.46 4.30
CA TRP A 672 30.13 -20.09 3.13
C TRP A 672 29.53 -20.49 1.78
N ASN A 673 28.93 -21.68 1.67
CA ASN A 673 28.26 -22.10 0.43
C ASN A 673 27.01 -21.25 0.14
N LEU A 674 26.27 -20.89 1.17
CA LEU A 674 25.07 -20.05 1.08
C LEU A 674 25.43 -18.58 0.77
N LEU A 675 26.53 -18.08 1.35
CA LEU A 675 27.12 -16.78 1.03
C LEU A 675 27.64 -16.74 -0.42
N GLY A 676 28.30 -17.81 -0.88
CA GLY A 676 28.74 -17.95 -2.27
C GLY A 676 27.55 -17.96 -3.24
N GLY A 677 26.47 -18.67 -2.91
CA GLY A 677 25.21 -18.64 -3.67
C GLY A 677 24.60 -17.24 -3.73
N SER A 678 24.55 -16.52 -2.59
CA SER A 678 24.10 -15.12 -2.57
C SER A 678 24.97 -14.21 -3.43
N ALA A 679 26.30 -14.37 -3.39
CA ALA A 679 27.21 -13.60 -4.22
C ALA A 679 26.98 -13.85 -5.72
N ALA A 680 26.69 -15.10 -6.11
CA ALA A 680 26.37 -15.46 -7.48
C ALA A 680 25.07 -14.79 -7.98
N PHE A 681 24.01 -14.78 -7.16
CA PHE A 681 22.76 -14.07 -7.52
C PHE A 681 22.96 -12.56 -7.58
N MET A 682 23.74 -11.96 -6.68
CA MET A 682 24.08 -10.53 -6.76
C MET A 682 24.92 -10.19 -7.99
N LEU A 683 25.83 -11.08 -8.40
CA LEU A 683 26.58 -10.93 -9.64
C LEU A 683 25.64 -10.95 -10.85
N VAL A 684 24.68 -11.88 -10.89
CA VAL A 684 23.67 -11.95 -11.97
C VAL A 684 22.83 -10.68 -11.99
N PHE A 685 22.39 -10.19 -10.83
CA PHE A 685 21.68 -8.91 -10.72
C PHE A 685 22.51 -7.77 -11.32
N ALA A 686 23.79 -7.67 -10.94
CA ALA A 686 24.71 -6.65 -11.45
C ALA A 686 24.93 -6.76 -12.97
N VAL A 687 25.07 -7.98 -13.51
CA VAL A 687 25.20 -8.23 -14.96
C VAL A 687 23.96 -7.78 -15.71
N VAL A 688 22.75 -8.10 -15.21
CA VAL A 688 21.51 -7.67 -15.86
C VAL A 688 21.35 -6.15 -15.79
N LEU A 689 21.64 -5.52 -14.64
CA LEU A 689 21.60 -4.06 -14.51
C LEU A 689 22.62 -3.39 -15.46
N ALA A 690 23.85 -3.89 -15.52
CA ALA A 690 24.90 -3.38 -16.40
C ALA A 690 24.57 -3.58 -17.90
N SER A 691 23.75 -4.59 -18.22
CA SER A 691 23.33 -4.85 -19.61
C SER A 691 22.55 -3.71 -20.23
N ASP A 692 21.87 -2.91 -19.41
CA ASP A 692 21.05 -1.79 -19.84
C ASP A 692 21.77 -0.44 -19.67
N TYR A 693 22.76 -0.39 -18.77
CA TYR A 693 23.45 0.84 -18.40
C TYR A 693 24.96 0.63 -18.33
N PRO A 694 25.68 0.56 -19.45
CA PRO A 694 27.14 0.41 -19.45
C PRO A 694 27.88 1.45 -18.60
N PRO A 695 27.47 2.75 -18.55
CA PRO A 695 28.08 3.73 -17.65
C PRO A 695 27.89 3.41 -16.16
N ALA A 696 26.77 2.78 -15.79
CA ALA A 696 26.50 2.36 -14.41
C ALA A 696 27.55 1.37 -13.91
N PHE A 697 28.01 0.48 -14.78
CA PHE A 697 29.05 -0.48 -14.46
C PHE A 697 30.37 0.23 -14.15
N THR A 698 30.76 1.23 -14.94
CA THR A 698 31.95 2.03 -14.66
C THR A 698 31.85 2.72 -13.29
N SER A 699 30.70 3.32 -12.97
CA SER A 699 30.46 3.94 -11.67
C SER A 699 30.48 2.94 -10.51
N LEU A 700 29.85 1.77 -10.67
CA LEU A 700 29.87 0.69 -9.67
C LEU A 700 31.28 0.13 -9.47
N CYS A 701 32.05 -0.03 -10.54
CA CYS A 701 33.45 -0.43 -10.48
C CYS A 701 34.30 0.61 -9.72
N MET A 702 34.10 1.91 -9.96
CA MET A 702 34.78 2.97 -9.20
C MET A 702 34.45 2.92 -7.71
N VAL A 703 33.17 2.77 -7.35
CA VAL A 703 32.76 2.62 -5.93
C VAL A 703 33.34 1.34 -5.32
N SER A 704 33.35 0.23 -6.06
CA SER A 704 33.94 -1.02 -5.58
C SER A 704 35.45 -0.88 -5.35
N GLN A 705 36.15 -0.10 -6.17
CA GLN A 705 37.58 0.19 -6.00
C GLN A 705 37.85 1.05 -4.75
N LEU A 706 36.92 1.94 -4.39
CA LEU A 706 36.97 2.74 -3.16
C LEU A 706 36.67 1.91 -1.90
N LEU A 707 35.75 0.93 -1.98
CA LEU A 707 35.37 0.06 -0.86
C LEU A 707 36.31 -1.14 -0.67
N HIS A 708 37.06 -1.52 -1.71
CA HIS A 708 37.98 -2.66 -1.71
C HIS A 708 38.96 -2.70 -0.52
N PRO A 709 39.62 -1.59 -0.11
CA PRO A 709 40.54 -1.61 1.03
C PRO A 709 39.84 -1.96 2.35
N LEU A 710 38.63 -1.41 2.56
CA LEU A 710 37.82 -1.60 3.77
C LEU A 710 37.30 -3.04 3.89
N VAL A 711 36.87 -3.64 2.77
CA VAL A 711 36.37 -5.03 2.75
C VAL A 711 37.53 -6.02 2.93
N ALA A 712 38.69 -5.77 2.32
CA ALA A 712 39.87 -6.63 2.48
C ALA A 712 40.41 -6.60 3.92
N GLU A 713 40.34 -5.44 4.60
CA GLU A 713 40.66 -5.32 6.03
C GLU A 713 39.62 -6.01 6.92
N GLY A 714 38.32 -5.83 6.64
CA GLY A 714 37.24 -6.46 7.40
C GLY A 714 37.22 -8.00 7.29
N LEU A 715 37.71 -8.55 6.18
CA LEU A 715 37.82 -10.00 5.94
C LEU A 715 39.16 -10.60 6.43
N GLY A 716 40.07 -9.80 6.99
CA GLY A 716 41.35 -10.29 7.51
C GLY A 716 42.28 -10.88 6.44
N VAL A 717 42.17 -10.42 5.19
CA VAL A 717 42.98 -10.96 4.08
C VAL A 717 44.46 -10.64 4.32
N ALA A 718 45.26 -11.70 4.42
CA ALA A 718 46.71 -11.62 4.63
C ALA A 718 47.36 -10.73 3.55
N SER A 719 48.32 -9.91 3.96
CA SER A 719 49.02 -8.95 3.08
C SER A 719 49.61 -9.58 1.82
N SER A 720 50.00 -10.87 1.89
CA SER A 720 50.52 -11.66 0.77
C SER A 720 49.46 -12.06 -0.28
N GLN A 721 48.17 -12.11 0.08
CA GLN A 721 47.08 -12.54 -0.82
C GLN A 721 46.31 -11.37 -1.46
N ARG A 722 46.52 -10.14 -0.97
CA ARG A 722 45.83 -8.94 -1.44
C ARG A 722 46.05 -8.67 -2.94
N LEU A 723 47.23 -8.97 -3.46
CA LEU A 723 47.56 -8.76 -4.87
C LEU A 723 46.81 -9.73 -5.80
N ALA A 724 46.78 -11.02 -5.45
CA ALA A 724 46.07 -12.04 -6.22
C ALA A 724 44.55 -11.85 -6.15
N TYR A 725 44.03 -11.48 -4.98
CA TYR A 725 42.62 -11.12 -4.79
C TYR A 725 42.24 -9.88 -5.62
N ALA A 726 43.06 -8.83 -5.59
CA ALA A 726 42.85 -7.63 -6.41
C ALA A 726 42.92 -7.92 -7.92
N LEU A 727 43.81 -8.82 -8.35
CA LEU A 727 43.93 -9.24 -9.75
C LEU A 727 42.72 -10.06 -10.20
N ALA A 728 42.29 -11.04 -9.40
CA ALA A 728 41.09 -11.84 -9.66
C ALA A 728 39.83 -10.96 -9.71
N PHE A 729 39.71 -9.99 -8.79
CA PHE A 729 38.62 -9.03 -8.77
C PHE A 729 38.63 -8.12 -10.02
N ARG A 730 39.79 -7.61 -10.44
CA ARG A 730 39.94 -6.79 -11.66
C ARG A 730 39.63 -7.57 -12.94
N ILE A 731 39.97 -8.86 -13.00
CA ILE A 731 39.67 -9.74 -14.13
C ILE A 731 38.17 -10.06 -14.19
N SER A 732 37.56 -10.34 -13.03
CA SER A 732 36.10 -10.59 -12.90
C SER A 732 35.27 -9.35 -13.22
N ALA A 733 35.80 -8.15 -12.92
CA ALA A 733 35.19 -6.86 -13.21
C ALA A 733 35.66 -6.23 -14.54
N GLY A 734 36.41 -6.97 -15.37
CA GLY A 734 36.95 -6.45 -16.63
C GLY A 734 35.92 -6.40 -17.75
N ALA A 735 35.94 -5.34 -18.57
CA ALA A 735 35.00 -5.09 -19.66
C ALA A 735 34.87 -6.26 -20.68
N ALA A 736 35.95 -7.01 -20.92
CA ALA A 736 35.96 -8.12 -21.88
C ALA A 736 35.15 -9.34 -21.41
N GLY A 737 35.29 -9.75 -20.14
CA GLY A 737 34.52 -10.85 -19.56
C GLY A 737 33.03 -10.50 -19.45
N LEU A 738 32.74 -9.25 -19.10
CA LEU A 738 31.38 -8.74 -19.03
C LEU A 738 30.72 -8.71 -20.41
N ASN A 739 31.40 -8.25 -21.46
CA ASN A 739 30.84 -8.21 -22.82
C ASN A 739 30.43 -9.60 -23.32
N VAL A 740 31.19 -10.64 -22.99
CA VAL A 740 30.83 -12.04 -23.30
C VAL A 740 29.60 -12.46 -22.51
N CYS A 741 29.55 -12.19 -21.20
CA CYS A 741 28.39 -12.49 -20.35
C CYS A 741 27.13 -11.74 -20.80
N LEU A 742 27.26 -10.48 -21.21
CA LEU A 742 26.18 -9.63 -21.71
C LEU A 742 25.65 -10.12 -23.05
N ALA A 743 26.54 -10.46 -24.00
CA ALA A 743 26.16 -11.02 -25.28
C ALA A 743 25.46 -12.37 -25.11
N TRP A 744 25.95 -13.21 -24.20
CA TRP A 744 25.32 -14.48 -23.84
C TRP A 744 23.95 -14.26 -23.20
N TYR A 745 23.84 -13.37 -22.21
CA TYR A 745 22.58 -13.03 -21.54
C TYR A 745 21.52 -12.55 -22.53
N ARG A 746 21.84 -11.59 -23.40
CA ARG A 746 20.89 -11.05 -24.39
C ARG A 746 20.39 -12.14 -25.35
N ARG A 747 21.22 -13.12 -25.71
CA ARG A 747 20.83 -14.25 -26.56
C ARG A 747 20.08 -15.36 -25.82
N HIS A 748 20.38 -15.56 -24.54
CA HIS A 748 19.94 -16.75 -23.78
C HIS A 748 19.17 -16.41 -22.49
N ALA A 749 18.55 -15.24 -22.37
CA ALA A 749 17.85 -14.79 -21.16
C ALA A 749 16.81 -15.81 -20.63
N ARG A 750 16.11 -16.53 -21.51
CA ARG A 750 15.21 -17.64 -21.13
C ARG A 750 15.94 -18.74 -20.38
N LEU A 751 17.08 -19.19 -20.91
CA LEU A 751 17.91 -20.22 -20.29
C LEU A 751 18.52 -19.72 -18.98
N ALA A 752 18.96 -18.45 -18.93
CA ALA A 752 19.46 -17.83 -17.70
C ALA A 752 18.41 -17.86 -16.58
N ALA A 753 17.14 -17.52 -16.88
CA ALA A 753 16.05 -17.62 -15.90
C ALA A 753 15.83 -19.05 -15.39
N VAL A 754 15.84 -20.05 -16.28
CA VAL A 754 15.70 -21.46 -15.90
C VAL A 754 16.88 -21.93 -15.05
N LEU A 755 18.11 -21.55 -15.42
CA LEU A 755 19.31 -21.90 -14.66
C LEU A 755 19.31 -21.27 -13.27
N LEU A 756 18.82 -20.04 -13.11
CA LEU A 756 18.71 -19.39 -11.79
C LEU A 756 17.72 -20.12 -10.90
N LEU A 757 16.58 -20.54 -11.44
CA LEU A 757 15.61 -21.35 -10.70
C LEU A 757 16.18 -22.73 -10.34
N ALA A 758 16.94 -23.34 -11.24
CA ALA A 758 17.64 -24.60 -10.97
C ALA A 758 18.70 -24.41 -9.87
N VAL A 759 19.51 -23.34 -9.92
CA VAL A 759 20.49 -23.01 -8.88
C VAL A 759 19.81 -22.73 -7.54
N ALA A 760 18.72 -21.95 -7.52
CA ALA A 760 17.94 -21.71 -6.31
C ALA A 760 17.37 -23.02 -5.74
N TRP A 761 16.84 -23.90 -6.60
CA TRP A 761 16.30 -25.20 -6.19
C TRP A 761 17.38 -26.16 -5.68
N ILE A 762 18.53 -26.25 -6.36
CA ILE A 762 19.65 -27.09 -5.94
C ILE A 762 20.23 -26.58 -4.62
N THR A 763 20.49 -25.28 -4.49
CA THR A 763 21.08 -24.69 -3.27
C THR A 763 20.16 -24.83 -2.06
N THR A 764 18.84 -24.73 -2.26
CA THR A 764 17.85 -24.97 -1.18
C THR A 764 17.71 -26.45 -0.82
N ARG A 765 17.79 -27.37 -1.79
CA ARG A 765 17.78 -28.83 -1.54
C ARG A 765 19.06 -29.33 -0.85
N ILE A 766 20.23 -28.79 -1.20
CA ILE A 766 21.48 -29.07 -0.48
C ILE A 766 21.41 -28.57 0.97
N ALA A 767 20.56 -27.57 1.25
CA ALA A 767 20.34 -27.03 2.58
C ALA A 767 19.25 -27.77 3.38
N GLU A 768 18.49 -28.71 2.78
CA GLU A 768 17.59 -29.57 3.54
C GLU A 768 18.43 -30.48 4.45
N PRO A 769 18.16 -30.51 5.77
CA PRO A 769 18.73 -31.56 6.59
C PRO A 769 18.25 -32.88 6.02
N THR A 770 19.14 -33.89 6.01
CA THR A 770 18.76 -35.29 5.90
C THR A 770 17.64 -35.58 6.90
N ALA A 771 16.39 -35.40 6.48
CA ALA A 771 15.21 -35.88 7.17
C ALA A 771 15.09 -37.36 6.85
N MET A 772 16.06 -38.13 7.36
CA MET A 772 16.09 -39.58 7.59
C MET A 772 17.54 -39.95 7.95
N ALA A 773 17.89 -39.74 9.22
CA ALA A 773 18.86 -40.51 9.98
C ALA A 773 18.55 -40.32 11.47
#